data_AF-A0AAD5U289-F1
#
_entry.id   AF-A0AAD5U289-F1
#
_cell.length_a   1.000
_cell.length_b   1.000
_cell.length_c   1.000
_cell.angle_alpha   90.00
_cell.angle_beta   90.00
_cell.angle_gamma   90.00
#
_symmetry.space_group_name_H-M   'P 1'
#
loop_
_entity.id
_entity.type
_entity.pdbx_description
1 polymer ?
#
loop_
_entity_poly.entity_id
_entity_poly.type
_entity_poly.pdbx_seq_one_letter_code
_entity_poly.pdbx_strand_id
1 'polypeptide(L)'
;MALRQGSARGSIYSDSEEALTNWLANSNQLEEIYVFIKNIGKGSFGTVTLLKEKKTSEYFACKILKKVSKPVLKAQIELEVEIMKKVKHPHIIMLKEVFETPQKYYLIMEHCPGNFMTQLENFETEDQVRKFIFQLSDVVAYLHNNGIVHRDIKPENILLSKQSTKDCLDIRLLDFGLATFVDKCTMMENIVGTPLYMAPEIIKNMGYSSQCDIWSIGVMIIFKFDKNVEKIITKMVKDSKVEFPDIWSSVSSGAQDLVELMLRTNPANRITAREILLHPWIKGEDIIKSLPNRNVLELMTKFNTERKLKKIINVILACIRLKKGSKVNKKNSLKLQSQFKASQRNTSSSSNILSKSNIFSSKLDAKKNVKPLIPLHQSSLASPSTPNLKNLKLSKINLDQQQQSKGLNSAIGTHTKTNSSPVKYSNTSLSDANLDHVKTKKKEQIWNASQQLKGSSANIKTFSNYLNCSSNSTDKYKCAPNCNDAVQLKIDPFASQKKSSMHYDTSMDSLLKFIPDSLLNYLNVFGNMDKEKRDLYLIVIVFLAFLFLVTEILLLKKNNYEKKKVQLPPTVPYLIPFIGSAVQFGIDPVKFLQEQKKKFGDCFTFKMLGRNMTFCLGSEGNNFVFNVKLKDATAEGAYLKLTRPVFGTEVVYDVENSVFMEQKKFVKDALSTAAFKTYLPTIIQETKQMFMKEFEKSEFTVELFPVLAELTIRTASSCLMGKEIRDQLHSNVAKLFHDLDCGLTPLNVFVEYLPLPRFINRDRANKELTELFLEIIKKRKLLENDPNVKYEKKFDVLESLMNSDYKSGSKMSDVAVSHMMIALLMAGQHTSSTTGSWFLFELAKNPELQKKIREEHSMILTGKTDTPKKDLPDLTFETLKQCTFLDNCLKETLRIHPPIHTVMRLVEQDLNYNGLTIPKGNFLCSGITVGHLDEVKYPDPLKFDPSRHVLLEESGEWTIGNVDIQQKSARNLYLPFGAGRHRCIGEHFAFIQLKTIVATIVNEFDLELVDNKFPEIDYTQLIVLPVKGSLLRFKRRT
;
A
#
# COMPACT_ATOMS: atom_id res chain seq x y z
N MET A 1 -46.45 -11.13 3.31
CA MET A 1 -46.82 -10.29 4.47
C MET A 1 -47.58 -11.16 5.48
N ALA A 2 -46.88 -12.04 6.22
CA ALA A 2 -47.49 -12.91 7.25
C ALA A 2 -46.40 -13.66 8.06
N LEU A 3 -45.61 -12.95 8.87
CA LEU A 3 -44.75 -13.56 9.91
C LEU A 3 -44.36 -12.55 11.03
N ARG A 4 -45.21 -11.53 11.25
CA ARG A 4 -45.18 -10.66 12.43
C ARG A 4 -46.32 -11.07 13.35
N GLN A 5 -46.14 -12.15 14.12
CA GLN A 5 -46.92 -12.40 15.32
C GLN A 5 -45.98 -12.32 16.52
N GLY A 6 -46.43 -11.69 17.60
CA GLY A 6 -45.61 -11.46 18.79
C GLY A 6 -45.34 -12.76 19.53
N SER A 7 -44.05 -13.05 19.80
CA SER A 7 -43.64 -14.09 20.73
C SER A 7 -43.25 -13.45 22.07
N ALA A 8 -43.63 -14.09 23.18
CA ALA A 8 -43.64 -13.52 24.53
C ALA A 8 -42.23 -13.35 25.14
N ARG A 9 -41.45 -12.37 24.66
CA ARG A 9 -40.15 -11.97 25.22
C ARG A 9 -40.12 -10.56 25.82
N GLY A 10 -41.20 -9.79 25.70
CA GLY A 10 -41.29 -8.41 26.20
C GLY A 10 -41.07 -8.27 27.71
N SER A 11 -41.60 -9.19 28.51
CA SER A 11 -41.51 -9.19 29.98
C SER A 11 -40.20 -9.77 30.55
N ILE A 12 -39.25 -10.17 29.70
CA ILE A 12 -37.91 -10.62 30.13
C ILE A 12 -36.88 -9.51 29.88
N TYR A 13 -37.13 -8.68 28.85
CA TYR A 13 -36.27 -7.54 28.52
C TYR A 13 -36.61 -6.25 29.29
N SER A 14 -37.81 -6.14 29.90
CA SER A 14 -38.25 -4.95 30.63
C SER A 14 -37.58 -4.75 31.99
N ASP A 15 -37.26 -5.82 32.71
CA ASP A 15 -37.00 -5.78 34.16
C ASP A 15 -35.48 -5.84 34.48
N SER A 16 -34.60 -5.46 33.55
CA SER A 16 -33.16 -5.74 33.65
C SER A 16 -32.20 -4.60 33.24
N GLU A 17 -32.66 -3.35 33.11
CA GLU A 17 -31.75 -2.23 32.80
C GLU A 17 -30.74 -1.92 33.91
N GLU A 18 -31.05 -2.19 35.19
CA GLU A 18 -30.12 -2.00 36.31
C GLU A 18 -29.22 -3.22 36.63
N ALA A 19 -29.53 -4.41 36.11
CA ALA A 19 -29.01 -5.67 36.67
C ALA A 19 -27.64 -6.14 36.13
N LEU A 20 -27.20 -5.68 34.95
CA LEU A 20 -26.07 -6.28 34.21
C LEU A 20 -24.72 -5.57 34.38
N THR A 21 -24.66 -4.49 35.16
CA THR A 21 -23.45 -3.68 35.38
C THR A 21 -22.39 -4.40 36.24
N ASN A 22 -22.80 -5.01 37.35
CA ASN A 22 -21.87 -5.56 38.34
C ASN A 22 -21.46 -7.02 38.06
N TRP A 23 -20.35 -7.45 38.68
CA TRP A 23 -20.00 -8.87 38.86
C TRP A 23 -20.50 -9.30 40.25
N LEU A 24 -21.23 -10.41 40.35
CA LEU A 24 -21.76 -10.87 41.65
C LEU A 24 -20.69 -11.68 42.39
N ALA A 25 -20.16 -11.08 43.46
CA ALA A 25 -18.95 -11.51 44.14
C ALA A 25 -19.20 -12.43 45.36
N ASN A 26 -19.85 -13.58 45.18
CA ASN A 26 -19.72 -14.71 46.10
C ASN A 26 -20.29 -16.04 45.55
N SER A 27 -19.74 -17.17 46.02
CA SER A 27 -20.31 -18.51 45.77
C SER A 27 -21.64 -18.72 46.48
N ASN A 28 -21.79 -18.18 47.69
CA ASN A 28 -22.93 -18.49 48.56
C ASN A 28 -24.22 -17.93 47.96
N GLN A 29 -24.18 -16.72 47.38
CA GLN A 29 -25.31 -16.11 46.67
C GLN A 29 -25.79 -16.95 45.47
N LEU A 30 -24.86 -17.62 44.76
CA LEU A 30 -25.21 -18.51 43.65
C LEU A 30 -26.00 -19.73 44.13
N GLU A 31 -25.60 -20.34 45.25
CA GLU A 31 -26.30 -21.48 45.86
C GLU A 31 -27.56 -21.07 46.65
N GLU A 32 -27.68 -19.81 47.06
CA GLU A 32 -28.90 -19.21 47.60
C GLU A 32 -29.98 -19.06 46.51
N ILE A 33 -29.62 -18.58 45.31
CA ILE A 33 -30.58 -18.31 44.22
C ILE A 33 -30.89 -19.56 43.38
N TYR A 34 -29.90 -20.43 43.13
CA TYR A 34 -29.99 -21.53 42.18
C TYR A 34 -29.73 -22.91 42.81
N VAL A 35 -30.38 -23.95 42.27
CA VAL A 35 -30.13 -25.36 42.57
C VAL A 35 -29.44 -26.02 41.38
N PHE A 36 -28.27 -26.63 41.61
CA PHE A 36 -27.56 -27.43 40.62
C PHE A 36 -28.25 -28.80 40.47
N ILE A 37 -28.67 -29.17 39.25
CA ILE A 37 -29.44 -30.40 39.00
C ILE A 37 -28.61 -31.51 38.36
N LYS A 38 -28.01 -31.25 37.19
CA LYS A 38 -27.19 -32.25 36.48
C LYS A 38 -26.19 -31.60 35.54
N ASN A 39 -25.05 -32.26 35.32
CA ASN A 39 -24.15 -31.93 34.23
C ASN A 39 -24.88 -32.17 32.88
N ILE A 40 -24.77 -31.21 31.95
CA ILE A 40 -25.37 -31.28 30.61
C ILE A 40 -24.35 -31.10 29.48
N GLY A 41 -23.07 -30.84 29.78
CA GLY A 41 -22.05 -30.67 28.77
C GLY A 41 -20.65 -30.46 29.35
N LYS A 42 -19.62 -30.82 28.57
CA LYS A 42 -18.21 -30.62 28.95
C LYS A 42 -17.44 -30.18 27.71
N GLY A 43 -17.03 -28.91 27.70
CA GLY A 43 -16.32 -28.29 26.58
C GLY A 43 -14.84 -28.05 26.89
N SER A 44 -14.13 -27.46 25.94
CA SER A 44 -12.67 -27.20 25.98
C SER A 44 -12.24 -26.37 27.20
N PHE A 45 -13.11 -25.49 27.70
CA PHE A 45 -12.80 -24.49 28.73
C PHE A 45 -13.53 -24.71 30.07
N GLY A 46 -14.47 -25.66 30.16
CA GLY A 46 -15.29 -25.82 31.35
C GLY A 46 -16.39 -26.88 31.28
N THR A 47 -17.14 -27.00 32.39
CA THR A 47 -18.33 -27.86 32.52
C THR A 47 -19.59 -27.01 32.42
N VAL A 48 -20.63 -27.51 31.77
CA VAL A 48 -21.94 -26.87 31.70
C VAL A 48 -22.93 -27.65 32.55
N THR A 49 -23.56 -26.99 33.52
CA THR A 49 -24.51 -27.62 34.47
C THR A 49 -25.90 -26.99 34.35
N LEU A 50 -26.93 -27.84 34.35
CA LEU A 50 -28.32 -27.43 34.42
C LEU A 50 -28.62 -26.92 35.84
N LEU A 51 -29.10 -25.69 35.92
CA LEU A 51 -29.60 -25.07 37.15
C LEU A 51 -31.13 -24.97 37.11
N LYS A 52 -31.74 -24.87 38.29
CA LYS A 52 -33.10 -24.37 38.49
C LYS A 52 -33.08 -23.20 39.45
N GLU A 53 -33.64 -22.06 39.06
CA GLU A 53 -33.79 -20.89 39.92
C GLU A 53 -34.88 -21.14 40.96
N LYS A 54 -34.61 -20.87 42.25
CA LYS A 54 -35.56 -21.19 43.33
C LYS A 54 -36.83 -20.32 43.28
N LYS A 55 -36.69 -19.04 42.96
CA LYS A 55 -37.79 -18.05 42.95
C LYS A 55 -38.81 -18.31 41.84
N THR A 56 -38.33 -18.61 40.64
CA THR A 56 -39.17 -18.75 39.42
C THR A 56 -39.48 -20.20 39.07
N SER A 57 -38.73 -21.16 39.64
CA SER A 57 -38.66 -22.55 39.17
C SER A 57 -38.20 -22.73 37.72
N GLU A 58 -37.67 -21.70 37.05
CA GLU A 58 -37.16 -21.81 35.69
C GLU A 58 -35.79 -22.51 35.61
N TYR A 59 -35.54 -23.14 34.47
CA TYR A 59 -34.30 -23.85 34.16
C TYR A 59 -33.33 -22.97 33.34
N PHE A 60 -32.07 -22.93 33.79
CA PHE A 60 -30.96 -22.17 33.21
C PHE A 60 -29.72 -23.06 32.98
N ALA A 61 -28.81 -22.65 32.10
CA ALA A 61 -27.53 -23.32 31.88
C ALA A 61 -26.39 -22.52 32.50
N CYS A 62 -25.46 -23.17 33.21
CA CYS A 62 -24.31 -22.51 33.84
C CYS A 62 -22.99 -23.02 33.26
N LYS A 63 -22.24 -22.16 32.55
CA LYS A 63 -20.88 -22.44 32.06
C LYS A 63 -19.89 -22.14 33.19
N ILE A 64 -19.29 -23.18 33.76
CA ILE A 64 -18.34 -23.08 34.87
C ILE A 64 -16.92 -23.08 34.31
N LEU A 65 -16.29 -21.90 34.33
CA LEU A 65 -14.91 -21.67 33.87
C LEU A 65 -13.97 -21.65 35.07
N LYS A 66 -12.78 -22.24 34.94
CA LYS A 66 -11.73 -22.14 35.98
C LYS A 66 -10.93 -20.85 35.76
N LYS A 67 -10.63 -20.11 36.83
CA LYS A 67 -9.61 -19.08 36.79
C LYS A 67 -8.24 -19.71 36.58
N VAL A 68 -7.40 -19.01 35.83
CA VAL A 68 -6.09 -19.49 35.37
C VAL A 68 -5.03 -18.42 35.61
N SER A 69 -3.83 -18.84 36.00
CA SER A 69 -2.70 -17.93 36.27
C SER A 69 -2.06 -17.33 35.02
N LYS A 70 -2.37 -17.86 33.83
CA LYS A 70 -1.86 -17.36 32.54
C LYS A 70 -2.65 -16.10 32.11
N PRO A 71 -2.03 -14.90 32.02
CA PRO A 71 -2.75 -13.66 31.74
C PRO A 71 -3.54 -13.67 30.43
N VAL A 72 -2.98 -14.27 29.37
CA VAL A 72 -3.62 -14.38 28.04
C VAL A 72 -4.97 -15.11 28.11
N LEU A 73 -5.03 -16.23 28.82
CA LEU A 73 -6.24 -17.04 28.93
C LEU A 73 -7.24 -16.45 29.94
N LYS A 74 -6.77 -15.66 30.91
CA LYS A 74 -7.63 -14.81 31.74
C LYS A 74 -8.33 -13.74 30.87
N ALA A 75 -7.57 -12.97 30.10
CA ALA A 75 -8.10 -11.92 29.24
C ALA A 75 -9.07 -12.45 28.17
N GLN A 76 -8.84 -13.65 27.65
CA GLN A 76 -9.78 -14.32 26.72
C GLN A 76 -11.15 -14.60 27.35
N ILE A 77 -11.19 -15.00 28.63
CA ILE A 77 -12.45 -15.24 29.35
C ILE A 77 -13.15 -13.93 29.70
N GLU A 78 -12.39 -12.89 30.06
CA GLU A 78 -12.92 -11.56 30.33
C GLU A 78 -13.54 -10.93 29.06
N LEU A 79 -12.91 -11.13 27.90
CA LEU A 79 -13.44 -10.73 26.59
C LEU A 79 -14.70 -11.52 26.19
N GLU A 80 -14.77 -12.83 26.48
CA GLU A 80 -16.01 -13.62 26.25
C GLU A 80 -17.18 -13.01 27.03
N VAL A 81 -16.99 -12.73 28.32
CA VAL A 81 -18.00 -12.09 29.18
C VAL A 81 -18.37 -10.69 28.68
N GLU A 82 -17.39 -9.88 28.27
CA GLU A 82 -17.63 -8.52 27.75
C GLU A 82 -18.48 -8.53 26.47
N ILE A 83 -18.17 -9.42 25.52
CA ILE A 83 -18.95 -9.61 24.29
C ILE A 83 -20.37 -10.06 24.64
N MET A 84 -20.52 -11.07 25.50
CA MET A 84 -21.83 -11.59 25.91
C MET A 84 -22.69 -10.57 26.68
N LYS A 85 -22.11 -9.63 27.43
CA LYS A 85 -22.84 -8.52 28.06
C LYS A 85 -23.31 -7.46 27.04
N LYS A 86 -22.61 -7.30 25.90
CA LYS A 86 -22.90 -6.30 24.86
C LYS A 86 -23.91 -6.76 23.81
N VAL A 87 -23.93 -8.04 23.45
CA VAL A 87 -24.81 -8.55 22.39
C VAL A 87 -26.25 -8.77 22.88
N LYS A 88 -27.23 -8.22 22.16
CA LYS A 88 -28.67 -8.40 22.39
C LYS A 88 -29.36 -8.71 21.05
N HIS A 89 -29.64 -9.99 20.80
CA HIS A 89 -30.25 -10.47 19.55
C HIS A 89 -31.14 -11.68 19.83
N PRO A 90 -32.32 -11.85 19.18
CA PRO A 90 -33.23 -12.96 19.47
C PRO A 90 -32.60 -14.35 19.26
N HIS A 91 -31.68 -14.47 18.31
CA HIS A 91 -31.01 -15.73 17.94
C HIS A 91 -29.55 -15.85 18.48
N ILE A 92 -29.17 -15.06 19.47
CA ILE A 92 -27.94 -15.26 20.27
C ILE A 92 -28.34 -15.79 21.66
N ILE A 93 -27.52 -16.66 22.26
CA ILE A 93 -27.75 -17.17 23.61
C ILE A 93 -27.74 -16.03 24.64
N MET A 94 -28.83 -15.87 25.40
CA MET A 94 -28.94 -14.83 26.42
C MET A 94 -28.09 -15.17 27.66
N LEU A 95 -27.17 -14.27 28.02
CA LEU A 95 -26.52 -14.21 29.33
C LEU A 95 -27.44 -13.48 30.32
N LYS A 96 -27.79 -14.12 31.44
CA LYS A 96 -28.59 -13.53 32.53
C LYS A 96 -27.68 -12.83 33.55
N GLU A 97 -26.76 -13.59 34.16
CA GLU A 97 -25.93 -13.16 35.29
C GLU A 97 -24.52 -13.78 35.22
N VAL A 98 -23.56 -13.16 35.93
CA VAL A 98 -22.20 -13.70 36.09
C VAL A 98 -21.78 -13.62 37.55
N PHE A 99 -21.42 -14.78 38.13
CA PHE A 99 -20.88 -14.90 39.48
C PHE A 99 -19.38 -15.19 39.44
N GLU A 100 -18.65 -14.57 40.35
CA GLU A 100 -17.20 -14.69 40.47
C GLU A 100 -16.79 -15.24 41.84
N THR A 101 -15.86 -16.20 41.84
CA THR A 101 -15.18 -16.67 43.05
C THR A 101 -13.66 -16.57 42.86
N PRO A 102 -12.83 -16.71 43.91
CA PRO A 102 -11.38 -16.62 43.75
C PRO A 102 -10.77 -17.65 42.78
N GLN A 103 -11.46 -18.77 42.50
CA GLN A 103 -10.98 -19.87 41.64
C GLN A 103 -11.81 -20.11 40.36
N LYS A 104 -12.99 -19.51 40.21
CA LYS A 104 -13.92 -19.82 39.09
C LYS A 104 -14.75 -18.60 38.65
N TYR A 105 -15.28 -18.68 37.44
CA TYR A 105 -16.40 -17.87 36.96
C TYR A 105 -17.58 -18.78 36.62
N TYR A 106 -18.80 -18.29 36.86
CA TYR A 106 -20.06 -19.00 36.60
C TYR A 106 -20.95 -18.09 35.75
N LEU A 107 -21.11 -18.42 34.46
CA LEU A 107 -21.92 -17.66 33.51
C LEU A 107 -23.30 -18.30 33.41
N ILE A 108 -24.35 -17.59 33.84
CA ILE A 108 -25.74 -18.07 33.87
C ILE A 108 -26.45 -17.65 32.58
N MET A 109 -26.96 -18.61 31.81
CA MET A 109 -27.50 -18.43 30.46
C MET A 109 -28.88 -19.08 30.30
N GLU A 110 -29.65 -18.69 29.28
CA GLU A 110 -30.92 -19.36 28.95
C GLU A 110 -30.71 -20.86 28.62
N HIS A 111 -31.56 -21.75 29.15
CA HIS A 111 -31.45 -23.18 28.88
C HIS A 111 -32.11 -23.56 27.56
N CYS A 112 -31.29 -23.93 26.58
CA CYS A 112 -31.72 -24.45 25.27
C CYS A 112 -31.61 -25.99 25.25
N PRO A 113 -32.73 -26.75 25.21
CA PRO A 113 -32.70 -28.20 25.39
C PRO A 113 -32.37 -28.99 24.11
N GLY A 114 -32.50 -28.39 22.92
CA GLY A 114 -32.33 -29.08 21.64
C GLY A 114 -30.95 -28.86 21.01
N ASN A 115 -30.37 -29.92 20.44
CA ASN A 115 -29.09 -29.88 19.74
C ASN A 115 -29.30 -29.59 18.24
N PHE A 116 -28.66 -28.53 17.72
CA PHE A 116 -28.80 -28.16 16.31
C PHE A 116 -28.12 -29.16 15.37
N MET A 117 -26.98 -29.77 15.75
CA MET A 117 -26.26 -30.71 14.89
C MET A 117 -27.12 -31.92 14.51
N THR A 118 -27.84 -32.48 15.48
CA THR A 118 -28.80 -33.58 15.24
C THR A 118 -30.03 -33.13 14.45
N GLN A 119 -30.44 -31.86 14.56
CA GLN A 119 -31.57 -31.34 13.78
C GLN A 119 -31.15 -31.04 12.32
N LEU A 120 -29.90 -30.59 12.12
CA LEU A 120 -29.32 -30.30 10.81
C LEU A 120 -29.33 -31.54 9.93
N GLU A 121 -28.78 -32.66 10.40
CA GLU A 121 -28.83 -33.92 9.63
C GLU A 121 -30.26 -34.29 9.20
N ASN A 122 -31.22 -34.10 10.10
CA ASN A 122 -32.65 -34.40 9.95
C ASN A 122 -33.48 -33.37 9.15
N PHE A 123 -32.92 -32.32 8.53
CA PHE A 123 -33.72 -31.52 7.60
C PHE A 123 -33.97 -32.31 6.31
N GLU A 124 -35.24 -32.54 6.03
CA GLU A 124 -35.76 -33.25 4.86
C GLU A 124 -35.95 -32.31 3.66
N THR A 125 -36.11 -31.00 3.91
CA THR A 125 -36.44 -30.00 2.90
C THR A 125 -35.42 -28.87 2.80
N GLU A 126 -35.23 -28.36 1.58
CA GLU A 126 -34.40 -27.18 1.32
C GLU A 126 -34.93 -25.91 2.02
N ASP A 127 -36.23 -25.85 2.33
CA ASP A 127 -36.83 -24.73 3.07
C ASP A 127 -36.41 -24.68 4.55
N GLN A 128 -36.23 -25.83 5.19
CA GLN A 128 -35.64 -25.87 6.54
C GLN A 128 -34.19 -25.39 6.53
N VAL A 129 -33.42 -25.71 5.47
CA VAL A 129 -32.05 -25.19 5.27
C VAL A 129 -32.09 -23.66 5.10
N ARG A 130 -32.95 -23.15 4.21
CA ARG A 130 -33.19 -21.72 3.98
C ARG A 130 -33.51 -20.96 5.27
N LYS A 131 -34.43 -21.50 6.10
CA LYS A 131 -34.85 -20.89 7.37
C LYS A 131 -33.71 -20.72 8.37
N PHE A 132 -32.84 -21.72 8.55
CA PHE A 132 -31.71 -21.57 9.48
C PHE A 132 -30.64 -20.64 8.93
N ILE A 133 -30.37 -20.68 7.61
CA ILE A 133 -29.39 -19.78 6.99
C ILE A 133 -29.84 -18.32 7.06
N PHE A 134 -31.15 -18.03 6.98
CA PHE A 134 -31.70 -16.72 7.27
C PHE A 134 -31.38 -16.29 8.71
N GLN A 135 -31.78 -17.07 9.73
CA GLN A 135 -31.57 -16.73 11.14
C GLN A 135 -30.08 -16.56 11.49
N LEU A 136 -29.22 -17.44 10.97
CA LEU A 136 -27.77 -17.38 11.20
C LEU A 136 -27.11 -16.20 10.50
N SER A 137 -27.55 -15.87 9.27
CA SER A 137 -27.04 -14.68 8.56
C SER A 137 -27.50 -13.37 9.20
N ASP A 138 -28.69 -13.35 9.83
CA ASP A 138 -29.21 -12.21 10.59
C ASP A 138 -28.37 -11.96 11.86
N VAL A 139 -28.07 -13.02 12.63
CA VAL A 139 -27.12 -12.98 13.75
C VAL A 139 -25.76 -12.45 13.33
N VAL A 140 -25.20 -12.99 12.23
CA VAL A 140 -23.85 -12.62 11.79
C VAL A 140 -23.81 -11.21 11.19
N ALA A 141 -24.87 -10.77 10.50
CA ALA A 141 -25.01 -9.38 10.07
C ALA A 141 -25.11 -8.41 11.27
N TYR A 142 -25.82 -8.78 12.33
CA TYR A 142 -25.86 -8.04 13.59
C TYR A 142 -24.47 -7.95 14.24
N LEU A 143 -23.77 -9.09 14.40
CA LEU A 143 -22.42 -9.12 14.98
C LEU A 143 -21.43 -8.26 14.18
N HIS A 144 -21.34 -8.47 12.86
CA HIS A 144 -20.42 -7.72 11.99
C HIS A 144 -20.73 -6.23 11.96
N ASN A 145 -22.00 -5.84 12.04
CA ASN A 145 -22.36 -4.42 12.11
C ASN A 145 -21.93 -3.76 13.43
N ASN A 146 -21.95 -4.50 14.55
CA ASN A 146 -21.43 -4.09 15.84
C ASN A 146 -19.90 -4.25 15.97
N GLY A 147 -19.20 -4.66 14.90
CA GLY A 147 -17.75 -4.85 14.92
C GLY A 147 -17.31 -6.07 15.73
N ILE A 148 -18.13 -7.14 15.77
CA ILE A 148 -17.80 -8.41 16.42
C ILE A 148 -17.69 -9.49 15.33
N VAL A 149 -16.69 -10.36 15.41
CA VAL A 149 -16.52 -11.54 14.55
C VAL A 149 -16.49 -12.80 15.40
N HIS A 150 -17.20 -13.86 14.98
CA HIS A 150 -17.39 -15.06 15.80
C HIS A 150 -16.22 -16.06 15.69
N ARG A 151 -15.67 -16.24 14.48
CA ARG A 151 -14.51 -17.09 14.13
C ARG A 151 -14.64 -18.60 14.36
N ASP A 152 -15.62 -19.06 15.12
CA ASP A 152 -15.91 -20.49 15.31
C ASP A 152 -17.42 -20.78 15.12
N ILE A 153 -17.96 -20.44 13.95
CA ILE A 153 -19.33 -20.82 13.56
C ILE A 153 -19.32 -22.25 13.04
N LYS A 154 -20.14 -23.11 13.64
CA LYS A 154 -20.26 -24.54 13.32
C LYS A 154 -21.54 -25.11 13.96
N PRO A 155 -22.06 -26.27 13.52
CA PRO A 155 -23.29 -26.85 14.04
C PRO A 155 -23.29 -27.13 15.55
N GLU A 156 -22.12 -27.42 16.13
CA GLU A 156 -21.94 -27.68 17.56
C GLU A 156 -22.06 -26.41 18.42
N ASN A 157 -21.82 -25.23 17.83
CA ASN A 157 -21.95 -23.92 18.49
C ASN A 157 -23.34 -23.29 18.23
N ILE A 158 -24.34 -24.11 17.89
CA ILE A 158 -25.74 -23.70 17.76
C ILE A 158 -26.63 -24.63 18.58
N LEU A 159 -27.59 -24.07 19.32
CA LEU A 159 -28.63 -24.80 20.03
C LEU A 159 -30.02 -24.38 19.57
N LEU A 160 -31.01 -25.19 19.91
CA LEU A 160 -32.43 -24.94 19.67
C LEU A 160 -33.13 -24.57 20.98
N SER A 161 -33.94 -23.52 20.93
CA SER A 161 -34.69 -23.03 22.08
C SER A 161 -35.79 -24.01 22.53
N LYS A 162 -36.39 -23.75 23.70
CA LYS A 162 -37.57 -24.48 24.19
C LYS A 162 -38.79 -24.30 23.26
N GLN A 163 -38.78 -23.26 22.42
CA GLN A 163 -39.84 -22.89 21.48
C GLN A 163 -39.64 -23.47 20.08
N SER A 164 -38.48 -24.05 19.78
CA SER A 164 -38.19 -24.64 18.47
C SER A 164 -38.99 -25.93 18.25
N THR A 165 -39.68 -26.01 17.11
CA THR A 165 -40.42 -27.19 16.64
C THR A 165 -39.86 -27.68 15.30
N LYS A 166 -40.43 -28.73 14.70
CA LYS A 166 -40.03 -29.18 13.35
C LYS A 166 -40.28 -28.13 12.26
N ASP A 167 -41.35 -27.34 12.41
CA ASP A 167 -41.86 -26.41 11.40
C ASP A 167 -41.44 -24.96 11.68
N CYS A 168 -41.35 -24.59 12.96
CA CYS A 168 -40.85 -23.31 13.45
C CYS A 168 -39.51 -23.52 14.17
N LEU A 169 -38.42 -23.47 13.41
CA LEU A 169 -37.06 -23.53 13.92
C LEU A 169 -36.72 -22.23 14.68
N ASP A 170 -36.09 -22.32 15.86
CA ASP A 170 -35.62 -21.15 16.62
C ASP A 170 -34.22 -21.39 17.21
N ILE A 171 -33.20 -20.88 16.53
CA ILE A 171 -31.79 -21.12 16.87
C ILE A 171 -31.23 -20.13 17.92
N ARG A 172 -30.19 -20.55 18.64
CA ARG A 172 -29.29 -19.69 19.43
C ARG A 172 -27.84 -19.99 19.05
N LEU A 173 -27.10 -18.97 18.62
CA LEU A 173 -25.63 -19.04 18.49
C LEU A 173 -24.97 -18.90 19.88
N LEU A 174 -23.91 -19.67 20.14
CA LEU A 174 -23.17 -19.71 21.40
C LEU A 174 -21.64 -19.85 21.23
N ASP A 175 -20.94 -19.78 22.37
CA ASP A 175 -19.49 -19.91 22.54
C ASP A 175 -18.64 -18.79 21.91
N PHE A 176 -18.83 -17.57 22.44
CA PHE A 176 -18.03 -16.38 22.10
C PHE A 176 -16.57 -16.47 22.61
N GLY A 177 -16.12 -17.59 23.16
CA GLY A 177 -14.74 -17.81 23.65
C GLY A 177 -13.65 -17.70 22.58
N LEU A 178 -14.00 -17.72 21.29
CA LEU A 178 -13.11 -17.38 20.17
C LEU A 178 -13.51 -16.09 19.42
N ALA A 179 -14.58 -15.40 19.83
CA ALA A 179 -14.98 -14.14 19.22
C ALA A 179 -14.00 -13.00 19.54
N THR A 180 -14.10 -11.88 18.84
CA THR A 180 -13.35 -10.66 19.18
C THR A 180 -13.99 -9.41 18.57
N PHE A 181 -13.63 -8.24 19.11
CA PHE A 181 -13.93 -6.95 18.48
C PHE A 181 -12.96 -6.69 17.31
N VAL A 182 -13.51 -6.20 16.20
CA VAL A 182 -12.79 -5.94 14.95
C VAL A 182 -13.31 -4.63 14.37
N ASP A 183 -12.47 -3.59 14.38
CA ASP A 183 -12.69 -2.37 13.60
C ASP A 183 -12.92 -2.74 12.12
N LYS A 184 -13.84 -2.05 11.44
CA LYS A 184 -14.32 -2.40 10.07
C LYS A 184 -13.25 -2.34 8.96
N CYS A 185 -11.99 -2.11 9.29
CA CYS A 185 -10.82 -2.16 8.41
C CYS A 185 -9.59 -2.89 9.03
N THR A 186 -9.74 -3.57 10.16
CA THR A 186 -8.66 -4.37 10.78
C THR A 186 -8.75 -5.82 10.32
N MET A 187 -7.63 -6.36 9.84
CA MET A 187 -7.46 -7.79 9.58
C MET A 187 -7.00 -8.50 10.88
N MET A 188 -7.44 -9.73 11.06
CA MET A 188 -7.03 -10.64 12.13
C MET A 188 -5.96 -11.59 11.60
N GLU A 189 -4.96 -11.91 12.43
CA GLU A 189 -3.75 -12.64 12.00
C GLU A 189 -3.53 -13.97 12.76
N ASN A 190 -4.39 -14.29 13.74
CA ASN A 190 -4.29 -15.50 14.55
C ASN A 190 -5.10 -16.66 13.96
N ILE A 191 -4.48 -17.82 13.75
CA ILE A 191 -5.15 -19.06 13.34
C ILE A 191 -6.04 -19.56 14.50
N VAL A 192 -7.36 -19.42 14.37
CA VAL A 192 -8.37 -19.89 15.34
C VAL A 192 -9.63 -20.37 14.63
N GLY A 193 -10.48 -21.09 15.37
CA GLY A 193 -11.69 -21.75 14.87
C GLY A 193 -11.49 -23.28 14.76
N THR A 194 -12.48 -23.96 14.21
CA THR A 194 -12.46 -25.42 13.99
C THR A 194 -12.00 -25.74 12.56
N PRO A 195 -10.93 -26.54 12.34
CA PRO A 195 -10.24 -26.64 11.04
C PRO A 195 -11.10 -26.88 9.80
N LEU A 196 -12.14 -27.73 9.88
CA LEU A 196 -13.07 -28.01 8.77
C LEU A 196 -13.84 -26.76 8.31
N TYR A 197 -14.16 -25.85 9.25
CA TYR A 197 -14.95 -24.64 9.03
C TYR A 197 -14.09 -23.37 8.86
N MET A 198 -12.75 -23.48 8.98
CA MET A 198 -11.84 -22.35 8.78
C MET A 198 -11.82 -21.91 7.31
N ALA A 199 -11.77 -20.60 7.09
CA ALA A 199 -11.61 -20.02 5.77
C ALA A 199 -10.17 -20.20 5.24
N PRO A 200 -9.95 -20.23 3.91
CA PRO A 200 -8.62 -20.45 3.31
C PRO A 200 -7.57 -19.45 3.77
N GLU A 201 -7.99 -18.20 3.97
CA GLU A 201 -7.13 -17.12 4.48
C GLU A 201 -6.70 -17.30 5.95
N ILE A 202 -7.47 -18.02 6.77
CA ILE A 202 -7.08 -18.43 8.13
C ILE A 202 -6.04 -19.54 8.05
N ILE A 203 -6.34 -20.61 7.31
CA ILE A 203 -5.46 -21.79 7.18
C ILE A 203 -4.10 -21.42 6.58
N LYS A 204 -4.09 -20.47 5.62
CA LYS A 204 -2.87 -19.97 4.95
C LYS A 204 -2.21 -18.80 5.70
N ASN A 205 -2.71 -18.41 6.87
CA ASN A 205 -2.19 -17.31 7.71
C ASN A 205 -1.97 -15.97 6.94
N MET A 206 -2.89 -15.61 6.04
CA MET A 206 -2.75 -14.46 5.13
C MET A 206 -3.36 -13.15 5.66
N GLY A 207 -3.80 -13.15 6.91
CA GLY A 207 -4.72 -12.15 7.43
C GLY A 207 -6.15 -12.36 6.94
N TYR A 208 -7.15 -12.20 7.82
CA TYR A 208 -8.56 -12.41 7.49
C TYR A 208 -9.47 -11.34 8.07
N SER A 209 -10.67 -11.22 7.51
CA SER A 209 -11.71 -10.27 7.95
C SER A 209 -12.94 -11.05 8.45
N SER A 210 -14.02 -10.34 8.80
CA SER A 210 -15.29 -10.95 9.23
C SER A 210 -15.88 -11.93 8.20
N GLN A 211 -15.43 -11.86 6.94
CA GLN A 211 -15.76 -12.80 5.87
C GLN A 211 -15.42 -14.27 6.18
N CYS A 212 -14.61 -14.56 7.21
CA CYS A 212 -14.39 -15.92 7.70
C CYS A 212 -15.70 -16.59 8.16
N ASP A 213 -16.56 -15.86 8.87
CA ASP A 213 -17.82 -16.37 9.40
C ASP A 213 -18.75 -16.82 8.25
N ILE A 214 -18.69 -16.11 7.11
CA ILE A 214 -19.47 -16.44 5.90
C ILE A 214 -19.01 -17.74 5.25
N TRP A 215 -17.70 -17.99 5.24
CA TRP A 215 -17.16 -19.25 4.75
C TRP A 215 -17.65 -20.42 5.61
N SER A 216 -17.60 -20.27 6.94
CA SER A 216 -18.09 -21.30 7.87
C SER A 216 -19.58 -21.61 7.67
N ILE A 217 -20.42 -20.60 7.42
CA ILE A 217 -21.83 -20.79 7.01
C ILE A 217 -21.93 -21.60 5.71
N GLY A 218 -21.13 -21.27 4.69
CA GLY A 218 -21.09 -22.03 3.43
C GLY A 218 -20.70 -23.49 3.62
N VAL A 219 -19.71 -23.78 4.47
CA VAL A 219 -19.31 -25.14 4.84
C VAL A 219 -20.44 -25.89 5.54
N MET A 220 -21.23 -25.23 6.41
CA MET A 220 -22.40 -25.85 7.04
C MET A 220 -23.50 -26.25 6.05
N ILE A 221 -23.70 -25.48 4.97
CA ILE A 221 -24.61 -25.89 3.89
C ILE A 221 -24.05 -27.12 3.16
N ILE A 222 -22.74 -27.18 2.89
CA ILE A 222 -22.14 -28.38 2.27
C ILE A 222 -22.26 -29.61 3.17
N PHE A 223 -21.97 -29.49 4.47
CA PHE A 223 -22.12 -30.58 5.43
C PHE A 223 -23.55 -31.18 5.45
N LYS A 224 -24.58 -30.36 5.20
CA LYS A 224 -25.97 -30.84 5.12
C LYS A 224 -26.24 -31.73 3.91
N PHE A 225 -25.64 -31.42 2.76
CA PHE A 225 -25.94 -32.08 1.48
C PHE A 225 -24.94 -33.18 1.10
N ASP A 226 -23.68 -33.12 1.58
CA ASP A 226 -22.69 -34.18 1.36
C ASP A 226 -21.80 -34.43 2.60
N LYS A 227 -21.82 -35.67 3.09
CA LYS A 227 -21.00 -36.11 4.23
C LYS A 227 -19.50 -36.17 3.93
N ASN A 228 -19.07 -36.00 2.67
CA ASN A 228 -17.67 -35.88 2.25
C ASN A 228 -17.13 -34.44 2.27
N VAL A 229 -17.79 -33.50 2.96
CA VAL A 229 -17.44 -32.07 3.02
C VAL A 229 -15.94 -31.78 3.13
N GLU A 230 -15.17 -32.53 3.95
CA GLU A 230 -13.72 -32.34 4.09
C GLU A 230 -12.96 -32.49 2.76
N LYS A 231 -13.28 -33.52 1.97
CA LYS A 231 -12.65 -33.75 0.65
C LYS A 231 -13.04 -32.66 -0.35
N ILE A 232 -14.31 -32.24 -0.31
CA ILE A 232 -14.89 -31.23 -1.19
C ILE A 232 -14.21 -29.88 -0.93
N ILE A 233 -14.21 -29.44 0.33
CA ILE A 233 -13.56 -28.20 0.76
C ILE A 233 -12.05 -28.25 0.49
N THR A 234 -11.35 -29.34 0.81
CA THR A 234 -9.91 -29.50 0.52
C THR A 234 -9.63 -29.34 -0.98
N LYS A 235 -10.45 -29.92 -1.86
CA LYS A 235 -10.35 -29.73 -3.31
C LYS A 235 -10.60 -28.26 -3.70
N MET A 236 -11.69 -27.66 -3.25
CA MET A 236 -12.05 -26.26 -3.57
C MET A 236 -10.95 -25.26 -3.13
N VAL A 237 -10.32 -25.50 -1.98
CA VAL A 237 -9.23 -24.66 -1.43
C VAL A 237 -7.91 -24.82 -2.18
N LYS A 238 -7.65 -26.03 -2.71
CA LYS A 238 -6.48 -26.34 -3.54
C LYS A 238 -6.64 -25.77 -4.95
N ASP A 239 -7.72 -26.14 -5.62
CA ASP A 239 -7.96 -25.84 -7.04
C ASP A 239 -8.52 -24.41 -7.23
N SER A 240 -8.83 -23.72 -6.12
CA SER A 240 -9.35 -22.33 -6.07
C SER A 240 -10.66 -22.10 -6.84
N LYS A 241 -11.44 -23.16 -7.02
CA LYS A 241 -12.69 -23.21 -7.77
C LYS A 241 -13.74 -23.99 -6.97
N VAL A 242 -14.97 -23.49 -6.93
CA VAL A 242 -16.12 -24.23 -6.40
C VAL A 242 -16.57 -25.24 -7.45
N GLU A 243 -16.60 -26.52 -7.09
CA GLU A 243 -17.16 -27.61 -7.90
C GLU A 243 -18.04 -28.51 -7.02
N PHE A 244 -19.32 -28.61 -7.35
CA PHE A 244 -20.28 -29.43 -6.62
C PHE A 244 -20.26 -30.88 -7.14
N PRO A 245 -20.23 -31.92 -6.27
CA PRO A 245 -20.39 -33.31 -6.69
C PRO A 245 -21.81 -33.61 -7.20
N ASP A 246 -21.98 -34.71 -7.95
CA ASP A 246 -23.22 -35.09 -8.64
C ASP A 246 -24.47 -35.12 -7.73
N ILE A 247 -24.32 -35.40 -6.43
CA ILE A 247 -25.43 -35.38 -5.45
C ILE A 247 -26.17 -34.02 -5.40
N TRP A 248 -25.48 -32.92 -5.73
CA TRP A 248 -26.05 -31.57 -5.82
C TRP A 248 -26.95 -31.35 -7.04
N SER A 249 -27.02 -32.29 -8.00
CA SER A 249 -27.99 -32.20 -9.11
C SER A 249 -29.45 -32.19 -8.64
N SER A 250 -29.70 -32.60 -7.39
CA SER A 250 -30.99 -32.57 -6.71
C SER A 250 -31.26 -31.29 -5.89
N VAL A 251 -30.23 -30.47 -5.65
CA VAL A 251 -30.28 -29.23 -4.87
C VAL A 251 -30.57 -28.06 -5.81
N SER A 252 -31.42 -27.10 -5.41
CA SER A 252 -31.81 -26.01 -6.32
C SER A 252 -30.62 -25.14 -6.74
N SER A 253 -30.70 -24.59 -7.96
CA SER A 253 -29.70 -23.66 -8.48
C SER A 253 -29.54 -22.39 -7.64
N GLY A 254 -30.54 -22.04 -6.81
CA GLY A 254 -30.45 -20.91 -5.88
C GLY A 254 -29.69 -21.21 -4.59
N ALA A 255 -29.75 -22.46 -4.12
CA ALA A 255 -28.85 -22.92 -3.06
C ALA A 255 -27.42 -23.05 -3.60
N GLN A 256 -27.24 -23.58 -4.82
CA GLN A 256 -25.92 -23.69 -5.46
C GLN A 256 -25.24 -22.32 -5.66
N ASP A 257 -25.94 -21.34 -6.24
CA ASP A 257 -25.43 -19.97 -6.46
C ASP A 257 -25.03 -19.30 -5.13
N LEU A 258 -25.88 -19.41 -4.10
CA LEU A 258 -25.56 -18.86 -2.77
C LEU A 258 -24.31 -19.51 -2.15
N VAL A 259 -24.17 -20.83 -2.26
CA VAL A 259 -23.02 -21.56 -1.72
C VAL A 259 -21.74 -21.23 -2.52
N GLU A 260 -21.82 -21.04 -3.84
CA GLU A 260 -20.68 -20.53 -4.62
C GLU A 260 -20.26 -19.14 -4.13
N LEU A 261 -21.23 -18.24 -3.94
CA LEU A 261 -21.00 -16.89 -3.44
C LEU A 261 -20.40 -16.87 -2.02
N MET A 262 -20.76 -17.82 -1.15
CA MET A 262 -20.19 -18.01 0.20
C MET A 262 -18.79 -18.66 0.19
N LEU A 263 -18.50 -19.57 -0.73
CA LEU A 263 -17.25 -20.35 -0.76
C LEU A 263 -16.22 -19.85 -1.77
N ARG A 264 -16.26 -18.56 -2.08
CA ARG A 264 -15.17 -17.89 -2.81
C ARG A 264 -13.90 -17.83 -1.96
N THR A 265 -12.82 -18.38 -2.51
CA THR A 265 -11.51 -18.50 -1.85
C THR A 265 -10.80 -17.16 -1.63
N ASN A 266 -11.14 -16.14 -2.41
CA ASN A 266 -10.77 -14.74 -2.11
C ASN A 266 -11.92 -14.08 -1.31
N PRO A 267 -11.72 -13.71 -0.02
CA PRO A 267 -12.77 -13.12 0.81
C PRO A 267 -13.33 -11.79 0.29
N ALA A 268 -12.58 -11.04 -0.52
CA ALA A 268 -13.05 -9.79 -1.14
C ALA A 268 -14.06 -9.99 -2.28
N ASN A 269 -14.17 -11.23 -2.81
CA ASN A 269 -15.17 -11.61 -3.82
C ASN A 269 -16.36 -12.39 -3.22
N ARG A 270 -16.27 -12.75 -1.92
CA ARG A 270 -17.25 -13.51 -1.16
C ARG A 270 -18.42 -12.61 -0.77
N ILE A 271 -19.64 -13.15 -0.76
CA ILE A 271 -20.84 -12.41 -0.32
C ILE A 271 -20.73 -12.01 1.16
N THR A 272 -21.43 -10.95 1.59
CA THR A 272 -21.54 -10.57 3.02
C THR A 272 -22.83 -11.09 3.64
N ALA A 273 -22.88 -11.22 4.98
CA ALA A 273 -24.09 -11.65 5.72
C ALA A 273 -25.34 -10.84 5.35
N ARG A 274 -25.19 -9.52 5.15
CA ARG A 274 -26.29 -8.63 4.77
C ARG A 274 -26.78 -8.84 3.33
N GLU A 275 -25.91 -9.27 2.42
CA GLU A 275 -26.28 -9.61 1.05
C GLU A 275 -26.93 -10.99 0.95
N ILE A 276 -26.54 -11.94 1.81
CA ILE A 276 -27.21 -13.24 1.94
C ILE A 276 -28.70 -13.06 2.28
N LEU A 277 -29.02 -12.18 3.24
CA LEU A 277 -30.41 -11.83 3.61
C LEU A 277 -31.20 -11.19 2.45
N LEU A 278 -30.53 -10.70 1.40
CA LEU A 278 -31.16 -10.13 0.20
C LEU A 278 -31.22 -11.11 -0.98
N HIS A 279 -30.64 -12.30 -0.84
CA HIS A 279 -30.52 -13.30 -1.90
C HIS A 279 -31.89 -13.89 -2.31
N PRO A 280 -32.14 -14.16 -3.61
CA PRO A 280 -33.44 -14.69 -4.08
C PRO A 280 -33.82 -16.01 -3.41
N TRP A 281 -32.86 -16.92 -3.25
CA TRP A 281 -33.10 -18.20 -2.59
C TRP A 281 -33.51 -18.05 -1.12
N ILE A 282 -32.99 -17.05 -0.40
CA ILE A 282 -33.34 -16.77 1.00
C ILE A 282 -34.77 -16.18 1.10
N LYS A 283 -35.23 -15.49 0.07
CA LYS A 283 -36.60 -14.95 -0.02
C LYS A 283 -37.65 -15.97 -0.50
N GLY A 284 -37.22 -17.12 -1.00
CA GLY A 284 -38.12 -18.11 -1.62
C GLY A 284 -38.62 -17.70 -3.01
N GLU A 285 -37.83 -16.92 -3.77
CA GLU A 285 -38.15 -16.54 -5.14
C GLU A 285 -37.58 -17.53 -6.17
N ASP A 286 -38.42 -18.02 -7.10
CA ASP A 286 -37.98 -18.85 -8.22
C ASP A 286 -37.11 -18.05 -9.21
N ILE A 287 -35.88 -18.52 -9.42
CA ILE A 287 -34.88 -17.90 -10.33
C ILE A 287 -35.44 -17.62 -11.74
N ILE A 288 -36.35 -18.47 -12.21
CA ILE A 288 -36.89 -18.44 -13.57
C ILE A 288 -37.79 -17.20 -13.83
N LYS A 289 -38.17 -16.41 -12.80
CA LYS A 289 -39.00 -15.19 -13.00
C LYS A 289 -38.52 -13.88 -12.34
N SER A 290 -37.45 -13.82 -11.55
CA SER A 290 -37.07 -12.55 -10.86
C SER A 290 -35.59 -12.10 -10.88
N LEU A 291 -34.73 -12.59 -11.80
CA LEU A 291 -33.40 -11.96 -12.02
C LEU A 291 -33.06 -11.63 -13.49
N PRO A 292 -33.15 -10.34 -13.88
CA PRO A 292 -32.30 -9.83 -14.95
C PRO A 292 -30.86 -9.67 -14.40
N ASN A 293 -30.02 -10.68 -14.62
CA ASN A 293 -28.55 -10.66 -14.54
C ASN A 293 -27.92 -9.57 -13.62
N ARG A 294 -27.98 -9.77 -12.30
CA ARG A 294 -27.17 -8.99 -11.32
C ARG A 294 -25.70 -9.41 -11.36
N ASN A 295 -25.11 -9.26 -12.53
CA ASN A 295 -23.73 -9.61 -12.80
C ASN A 295 -22.77 -8.76 -11.96
N VAL A 296 -21.65 -9.38 -11.58
CA VAL A 296 -20.46 -8.76 -10.96
C VAL A 296 -20.04 -7.46 -11.67
N LEU A 297 -20.38 -7.33 -12.96
CA LEU A 297 -20.27 -6.11 -13.76
C LEU A 297 -20.79 -4.84 -13.06
N GLU A 298 -21.87 -4.91 -12.27
CA GLU A 298 -22.49 -3.72 -11.63
C GLU A 298 -21.73 -3.26 -10.38
N LEU A 299 -21.31 -4.15 -9.48
CA LEU A 299 -20.34 -3.84 -8.43
C LEU A 299 -19.00 -3.38 -9.02
N MET A 300 -18.55 -4.06 -10.08
CA MET A 300 -17.44 -3.59 -10.88
C MET A 300 -17.72 -2.27 -11.62
N THR A 301 -18.95 -1.76 -11.75
CA THR A 301 -19.15 -0.40 -12.28
C THR A 301 -18.81 0.69 -11.27
N LYS A 302 -18.88 0.38 -9.96
CA LYS A 302 -18.42 1.23 -8.85
C LYS A 302 -16.92 1.13 -8.60
N PHE A 303 -16.27 0.00 -8.93
CA PHE A 303 -14.82 -0.20 -8.78
C PHE A 303 -13.97 -0.06 -10.07
N ASN A 304 -14.53 -0.19 -11.28
CA ASN A 304 -13.79 -0.01 -12.54
C ASN A 304 -13.48 1.47 -12.86
N THR A 305 -13.38 2.37 -11.88
CA THR A 305 -13.08 3.80 -12.13
C THR A 305 -11.77 3.93 -12.91
N GLU A 306 -10.77 3.10 -12.62
CA GLU A 306 -9.48 3.03 -13.35
C GLU A 306 -9.56 2.29 -14.69
N ARG A 307 -10.28 1.14 -14.77
CA ARG A 307 -10.38 0.35 -16.01
C ARG A 307 -11.29 1.01 -17.06
N LYS A 308 -12.33 1.74 -16.63
CA LYS A 308 -13.10 2.65 -17.49
C LYS A 308 -12.23 3.80 -17.96
N LEU A 309 -11.37 4.36 -17.10
CA LEU A 309 -10.37 5.35 -17.51
C LEU A 309 -9.44 4.78 -18.60
N LYS A 310 -8.84 3.60 -18.43
CA LYS A 310 -8.02 2.94 -19.46
C LYS A 310 -8.79 2.70 -20.78
N LYS A 311 -10.08 2.32 -20.74
CA LYS A 311 -10.92 2.22 -21.96
C LYS A 311 -11.20 3.60 -22.60
N ILE A 312 -11.53 4.62 -21.83
CA ILE A 312 -11.78 5.99 -22.32
C ILE A 312 -10.50 6.60 -22.89
N ILE A 313 -9.35 6.42 -22.23
CA ILE A 313 -8.03 6.79 -22.74
C ILE A 313 -7.74 6.06 -24.06
N ASN A 314 -7.99 4.75 -24.16
CA ASN A 314 -7.77 4.01 -25.41
C ASN A 314 -8.69 4.48 -26.55
N VAL A 315 -9.95 4.83 -26.26
CA VAL A 315 -10.87 5.44 -27.25
C VAL A 315 -10.39 6.84 -27.65
N ILE A 316 -9.97 7.69 -26.71
CA ILE A 316 -9.40 9.02 -26.98
C ILE A 316 -8.11 8.90 -27.81
N LEU A 317 -7.22 7.95 -27.49
CA LEU A 317 -6.01 7.66 -28.26
C LEU A 317 -6.34 7.14 -29.67
N ALA A 318 -7.40 6.35 -29.83
CA ALA A 318 -7.90 5.93 -31.14
C ALA A 318 -8.45 7.14 -31.94
N CYS A 319 -9.23 8.02 -31.34
CA CYS A 319 -9.71 9.27 -31.96
C CYS A 319 -8.56 10.22 -32.33
N ILE A 320 -7.51 10.31 -31.51
CA ILE A 320 -6.29 11.08 -31.80
C ILE A 320 -5.51 10.48 -32.98
N ARG A 321 -5.40 9.13 -33.05
CA ARG A 321 -4.81 8.43 -34.20
C ARG A 321 -5.62 8.67 -35.48
N LEU A 322 -6.96 8.57 -35.42
CA LEU A 322 -7.85 8.84 -36.55
C LEU A 322 -7.76 10.29 -37.04
N LYS A 323 -7.65 11.29 -36.15
CA LYS A 323 -7.43 12.70 -36.54
C LYS A 323 -6.07 12.96 -37.20
N LYS A 324 -5.05 12.11 -36.98
CA LYS A 324 -3.78 12.18 -37.73
C LYS A 324 -3.82 11.50 -39.11
N GLY A 325 -4.84 10.69 -39.41
CA GLY A 325 -4.96 9.95 -40.69
C GLY A 325 -5.58 10.74 -41.85
N SER A 326 -6.03 11.98 -41.66
CA SER A 326 -6.86 12.71 -42.63
C SER A 326 -6.09 13.40 -43.78
N LYS A 327 -5.14 12.70 -44.39
CA LYS A 327 -4.60 12.98 -45.74
C LYS A 327 -4.16 11.67 -46.42
N VAL A 328 -5.03 11.08 -47.26
CA VAL A 328 -4.71 10.36 -48.51
C VAL A 328 -5.99 9.83 -49.21
N ASN A 329 -6.11 10.15 -50.50
CA ASN A 329 -6.93 9.57 -51.59
C ASN A 329 -8.28 8.87 -51.33
N LYS A 330 -9.35 9.50 -51.84
CA LYS A 330 -10.56 8.81 -52.31
C LYS A 330 -10.23 7.87 -53.49
N LYS A 331 -10.27 6.54 -53.29
CA LYS A 331 -10.50 5.57 -54.39
C LYS A 331 -10.96 4.16 -53.95
N ASN A 332 -10.70 3.74 -52.71
CA ASN A 332 -10.99 2.36 -52.26
C ASN A 332 -12.40 2.11 -51.68
N SER A 333 -13.26 3.13 -51.53
CA SER A 333 -14.58 2.98 -50.88
C SER A 333 -15.58 2.11 -51.65
N LEU A 334 -15.40 1.93 -52.96
CA LEU A 334 -16.33 1.21 -53.83
C LEU A 334 -16.17 -0.33 -53.82
N LYS A 335 -15.08 -0.88 -53.24
CA LYS A 335 -14.86 -2.34 -53.19
C LYS A 335 -15.42 -3.04 -51.95
N LEU A 336 -15.74 -2.33 -50.86
CA LEU A 336 -16.31 -2.93 -49.65
C LEU A 336 -17.85 -3.00 -49.65
N GLN A 337 -18.54 -2.13 -50.38
CA GLN A 337 -20.01 -2.10 -50.40
C GLN A 337 -20.67 -3.29 -51.12
N SER A 338 -19.93 -4.01 -51.97
CA SER A 338 -20.41 -5.23 -52.63
C SER A 338 -20.39 -6.44 -51.69
N GLN A 339 -19.35 -6.60 -50.85
CA GLN A 339 -19.22 -7.76 -49.96
C GLN A 339 -20.24 -7.75 -48.81
N PHE A 340 -20.58 -6.58 -48.24
CA PHE A 340 -21.54 -6.50 -47.13
C PHE A 340 -22.98 -6.88 -47.52
N LYS A 341 -23.39 -6.78 -48.79
CA LYS A 341 -24.75 -7.14 -49.24
C LYS A 341 -24.98 -8.64 -49.41
N ALA A 342 -23.95 -9.48 -49.38
CA ALA A 342 -24.08 -10.93 -49.50
C ALA A 342 -24.47 -11.63 -48.19
N SER A 343 -24.13 -11.05 -47.03
CA SER A 343 -24.22 -11.74 -45.73
C SER A 343 -25.58 -11.68 -45.05
N GLN A 344 -26.53 -10.87 -45.52
CA GLN A 344 -27.83 -10.61 -44.85
C GLN A 344 -29.02 -11.37 -45.44
N ARG A 345 -28.81 -12.55 -46.06
CA ARG A 345 -29.91 -13.37 -46.63
C ARG A 345 -30.22 -14.70 -45.95
N ASN A 346 -29.35 -15.21 -45.07
CA ASN A 346 -29.54 -16.52 -44.42
C ASN A 346 -29.55 -16.41 -42.89
N THR A 347 -30.69 -16.06 -42.28
CA THR A 347 -31.07 -16.38 -40.87
C THR A 347 -32.50 -15.88 -40.55
N SER A 348 -33.51 -16.40 -41.25
CA SER A 348 -34.91 -16.03 -41.00
C SER A 348 -35.90 -17.17 -41.33
N SER A 349 -35.73 -18.32 -40.69
CA SER A 349 -36.66 -19.45 -40.83
C SER A 349 -36.63 -20.43 -39.64
N SER A 350 -37.82 -20.85 -39.23
CA SER A 350 -38.14 -22.13 -38.57
C SER A 350 -37.58 -22.43 -37.17
N SER A 351 -38.38 -22.08 -36.16
CA SER A 351 -38.56 -22.93 -34.98
C SER A 351 -39.35 -24.21 -35.36
N ASN A 352 -38.93 -25.41 -34.91
CA ASN A 352 -39.86 -26.50 -34.56
C ASN A 352 -39.19 -27.75 -33.92
N ILE A 353 -39.83 -28.22 -32.83
CA ILE A 353 -40.15 -29.63 -32.51
C ILE A 353 -39.00 -30.69 -32.40
N LEU A 354 -38.74 -31.08 -31.15
CA LEU A 354 -38.61 -32.45 -30.61
C LEU A 354 -38.40 -33.64 -31.59
N SER A 355 -37.36 -34.47 -31.37
CA SER A 355 -37.49 -35.75 -30.61
C SER A 355 -36.41 -36.81 -30.92
N LYS A 356 -36.32 -37.81 -30.03
CA LYS A 356 -35.91 -39.22 -30.26
C LYS A 356 -34.54 -39.53 -30.94
N SER A 357 -33.56 -39.74 -30.06
CA SER A 357 -32.95 -41.08 -29.77
C SER A 357 -32.39 -41.99 -30.89
N ASN A 358 -31.29 -42.66 -30.51
CA ASN A 358 -30.92 -44.07 -30.79
C ASN A 358 -29.88 -44.43 -31.88
N ILE A 359 -28.75 -44.96 -31.36
CA ILE A 359 -28.21 -46.32 -31.62
C ILE A 359 -27.27 -46.55 -32.82
N PHE A 360 -26.13 -47.19 -32.47
CA PHE A 360 -25.14 -47.91 -33.30
C PHE A 360 -24.27 -47.05 -34.25
N SER A 361 -22.93 -47.17 -34.33
CA SER A 361 -21.99 -48.31 -34.55
C SER A 361 -21.40 -48.19 -35.98
N SER A 362 -20.15 -48.56 -36.30
CA SER A 362 -19.02 -49.00 -35.47
C SER A 362 -17.69 -49.07 -36.28
N LYS A 363 -16.60 -49.41 -35.57
CA LYS A 363 -15.57 -50.40 -35.96
C LYS A 363 -14.38 -50.00 -36.88
N LEU A 364 -13.18 -50.36 -36.38
CA LEU A 364 -11.96 -50.84 -37.10
C LEU A 364 -11.19 -49.77 -37.93
N ASP A 365 -9.86 -49.82 -38.14
CA ASP A 365 -8.74 -50.64 -37.63
C ASP A 365 -7.40 -49.93 -38.03
N ALA A 366 -6.16 -50.26 -37.59
CA ALA A 366 -5.61 -50.97 -36.41
C ALA A 366 -4.05 -50.97 -36.49
N LYS A 367 -3.39 -51.65 -35.52
CA LYS A 367 -1.97 -52.12 -35.49
C LYS A 367 -0.91 -51.04 -35.17
N LYS A 368 0.21 -51.32 -34.48
CA LYS A 368 0.70 -52.37 -33.53
C LYS A 368 2.05 -51.81 -32.97
N ASN A 369 2.61 -52.11 -31.78
CA ASN A 369 2.86 -53.40 -31.10
C ASN A 369 3.20 -53.20 -29.59
N VAL A 370 2.80 -54.17 -28.75
CA VAL A 370 3.57 -55.01 -27.76
C VAL A 370 4.67 -54.34 -26.88
N LYS A 371 4.72 -54.37 -25.51
CA LYS A 371 4.47 -55.38 -24.40
C LYS A 371 5.71 -56.27 -24.01
N PRO A 372 5.81 -56.88 -22.79
CA PRO A 372 5.71 -56.34 -21.41
C PRO A 372 6.68 -57.06 -20.40
N LEU A 373 6.36 -57.06 -19.08
CA LEU A 373 6.67 -58.00 -17.95
C LEU A 373 7.35 -57.32 -16.70
N ILE A 374 7.05 -57.50 -15.38
CA ILE A 374 6.38 -58.52 -14.49
C ILE A 374 7.42 -59.38 -13.70
N PRO A 375 7.28 -59.74 -12.38
CA PRO A 375 6.46 -59.15 -11.26
C PRO A 375 6.99 -59.36 -9.78
N LEU A 376 6.18 -58.98 -8.75
CA LEU A 376 6.04 -59.57 -7.37
C LEU A 376 7.29 -59.60 -6.42
N HIS A 377 7.25 -59.91 -5.09
CA HIS A 377 6.22 -60.38 -4.12
C HIS A 377 6.62 -60.01 -2.65
N GLN A 378 5.64 -59.78 -1.72
CA GLN A 378 5.63 -60.12 -0.26
C GLN A 378 6.79 -59.70 0.72
N SER A 379 6.65 -59.63 2.07
CA SER A 379 5.49 -59.63 3.01
C SER A 379 5.84 -59.14 4.44
N SER A 380 4.81 -58.64 5.15
CA SER A 380 4.49 -58.84 6.60
C SER A 380 5.43 -58.45 7.77
N LEU A 381 4.88 -57.67 8.71
CA LEU A 381 4.90 -57.81 10.20
C LEU A 381 6.28 -57.97 10.91
N ALA A 382 6.66 -57.16 11.90
CA ALA A 382 6.00 -57.09 13.22
C ALA A 382 6.58 -55.97 14.14
N SER A 383 5.89 -55.74 15.27
CA SER A 383 6.35 -55.02 16.48
C SER A 383 5.70 -55.68 17.71
N PRO A 384 6.07 -55.43 18.98
CA PRO A 384 7.08 -54.48 19.50
C PRO A 384 8.09 -55.12 20.50
N SER A 385 9.06 -54.34 21.03
CA SER A 385 9.41 -54.30 22.48
C SER A 385 10.67 -53.49 22.82
N THR A 386 10.65 -52.89 24.01
CA THR A 386 11.79 -52.48 24.86
C THR A 386 11.83 -53.43 26.07
N PRO A 387 12.93 -53.65 26.85
CA PRO A 387 13.90 -52.61 27.22
C PRO A 387 15.37 -53.02 27.58
N ASN A 388 16.18 -51.98 27.87
CA ASN A 388 17.22 -51.89 28.92
C ASN A 388 18.48 -52.79 29.02
N LEU A 389 19.63 -52.12 28.82
CA LEU A 389 20.64 -51.79 29.87
C LEU A 389 21.58 -52.89 30.44
N LYS A 390 22.89 -52.78 30.12
CA LYS A 390 24.13 -52.97 30.95
C LYS A 390 25.34 -53.21 30.02
N ASN A 391 26.59 -52.76 30.23
CA ASN A 391 27.49 -52.64 31.39
C ASN A 391 28.70 -51.72 30.98
N LEU A 392 29.64 -51.18 31.80
CA LEU A 392 29.88 -51.13 33.26
C LEU A 392 30.93 -50.04 33.63
N LYS A 393 31.05 -49.74 34.95
CA LYS A 393 32.05 -48.93 35.71
C LYS A 393 31.92 -47.39 35.59
N LEU A 394 31.82 -46.57 36.66
CA LEU A 394 32.31 -46.53 38.08
C LEU A 394 33.77 -46.02 38.22
N SER A 395 34.13 -45.11 39.16
CA SER A 395 33.35 -44.49 40.27
C SER A 395 34.02 -43.30 40.98
N LYS A 396 33.20 -42.38 41.55
CA LYS A 396 33.39 -41.55 42.79
C LYS A 396 34.64 -40.65 42.97
N ILE A 397 34.45 -39.39 43.42
CA ILE A 397 34.70 -38.89 44.81
C ILE A 397 34.23 -37.41 44.95
N ASN A 398 34.24 -36.87 46.18
CA ASN A 398 33.64 -35.62 46.67
C ASN A 398 34.35 -34.29 46.28
N LEU A 399 33.72 -33.19 46.74
CA LEU A 399 34.32 -31.95 47.29
C LEU A 399 35.79 -32.10 47.75
N ASP A 400 36.66 -31.09 47.67
CA ASP A 400 36.56 -29.88 48.54
C ASP A 400 37.32 -28.62 48.04
N GLN A 401 37.43 -27.61 48.93
CA GLN A 401 37.91 -26.25 48.69
C GLN A 401 39.45 -26.03 48.71
N GLN A 402 39.83 -24.74 48.62
CA GLN A 402 41.06 -24.08 49.12
C GLN A 402 42.33 -24.27 48.25
N GLN A 403 42.99 -23.24 47.72
CA GLN A 403 43.46 -21.90 48.21
C GLN A 403 44.98 -21.95 48.38
N GLN A 404 45.68 -21.05 47.66
CA GLN A 404 46.86 -20.30 48.09
C GLN A 404 46.99 -19.13 47.10
N SER A 405 46.77 -17.88 47.52
CA SER A 405 47.72 -16.98 48.22
C SER A 405 48.85 -16.50 47.29
N LYS A 406 49.23 -15.22 47.25
CA LYS A 406 49.07 -14.14 48.25
C LYS A 406 48.59 -12.83 47.60
N GLY A 407 48.04 -11.92 48.41
CA GLY A 407 47.65 -10.55 48.00
C GLY A 407 48.40 -9.47 48.78
N LEU A 408 47.70 -8.38 49.13
CA LEU A 408 48.16 -7.14 49.79
C LEU A 408 48.96 -6.17 48.88
N ASN A 409 48.87 -4.85 49.01
CA ASN A 409 47.81 -3.99 49.59
C ASN A 409 48.03 -2.50 49.18
N SER A 410 47.05 -1.63 49.50
CA SER A 410 47.13 -0.15 49.60
C SER A 410 47.59 0.66 48.37
N ALA A 411 46.91 1.68 47.84
CA ALA A 411 46.01 2.75 48.35
C ALA A 411 46.71 4.08 48.69
N ILE A 412 46.10 5.18 48.20
CA ILE A 412 46.30 6.61 48.55
C ILE A 412 47.61 7.24 48.05
N GLY A 413 47.53 8.40 47.37
CA GLY A 413 48.71 9.15 46.89
C GLY A 413 48.41 10.25 45.85
N THR A 414 47.84 11.36 46.29
CA THR A 414 47.65 12.59 45.49
C THR A 414 48.96 13.21 44.95
N HIS A 415 49.00 13.78 43.73
CA HIS A 415 49.18 15.24 43.54
C HIS A 415 49.14 15.79 42.09
N THR A 416 48.31 16.82 41.93
CA THR A 416 48.32 18.03 41.06
C THR A 416 49.40 18.31 39.98
N LYS A 417 48.89 18.75 38.81
CA LYS A 417 49.33 19.90 37.95
C LYS A 417 50.77 19.97 37.38
N THR A 418 50.88 19.97 36.03
CA THR A 418 51.36 21.05 35.11
C THR A 418 51.50 20.43 33.70
N ASN A 419 51.25 21.04 32.53
CA ASN A 419 51.31 22.41 32.00
C ASN A 419 52.69 22.84 31.46
N SER A 420 53.08 22.35 30.27
CA SER A 420 54.16 22.93 29.46
C SER A 420 54.05 22.66 27.94
N SER A 421 54.20 23.73 27.17
CA SER A 421 54.83 23.85 25.85
C SER A 421 55.85 25.01 25.98
N PRO A 422 56.57 25.51 24.96
CA PRO A 422 56.95 24.99 23.63
C PRO A 422 58.48 24.69 23.55
N VAL A 423 59.20 24.51 22.41
CA VAL A 423 59.72 25.52 21.43
C VAL A 423 60.51 24.84 20.28
N LYS A 424 60.52 25.53 19.11
CA LYS A 424 61.42 25.56 17.92
C LYS A 424 62.86 24.96 18.04
N TYR A 425 63.56 24.53 16.98
CA TYR A 425 64.09 25.24 15.78
C TYR A 425 64.76 24.21 14.81
N SER A 426 65.25 24.44 13.57
CA SER A 426 65.18 25.52 12.54
C SER A 426 65.79 25.08 11.19
N ASN A 427 65.38 25.72 10.08
CA ASN A 427 66.12 26.05 8.83
C ASN A 427 67.10 25.06 8.14
N THR A 428 66.95 24.92 6.81
CA THR A 428 67.83 25.60 5.81
C THR A 428 67.16 25.65 4.42
N SER A 429 67.79 26.27 3.42
CA SER A 429 67.16 26.88 2.22
C SER A 429 67.85 26.53 0.89
N LEU A 430 67.36 27.14 -0.22
CA LEU A 430 67.82 27.10 -1.64
C LEU A 430 67.17 26.00 -2.50
N SER A 431 66.82 26.23 -3.78
CA SER A 431 66.84 27.47 -4.60
C SER A 431 65.86 27.40 -5.78
N ASP A 432 65.36 28.55 -6.25
CA ASP A 432 64.60 28.65 -7.51
C ASP A 432 65.48 28.36 -8.74
N ALA A 433 65.00 27.47 -9.62
CA ALA A 433 65.44 27.35 -11.01
C ALA A 433 64.34 26.71 -11.88
N ASN A 434 64.33 27.05 -13.16
CA ASN A 434 63.54 26.41 -14.22
C ASN A 434 62.00 26.50 -14.12
N LEU A 435 61.50 27.73 -14.24
CA LEU A 435 60.37 27.94 -15.18
C LEU A 435 60.77 27.50 -16.61
N ASP A 436 59.78 27.37 -17.50
CA ASP A 436 59.94 27.13 -18.94
C ASP A 436 60.59 25.80 -19.38
N HIS A 437 59.92 24.66 -19.10
CA HIS A 437 60.02 23.48 -19.99
C HIS A 437 58.77 22.58 -20.14
N VAL A 438 57.54 23.06 -19.84
CA VAL A 438 56.29 22.27 -20.03
C VAL A 438 55.16 23.01 -20.78
N LYS A 439 55.45 24.07 -21.54
CA LYS A 439 54.46 24.80 -22.36
C LYS A 439 54.42 24.39 -23.85
N THR A 440 55.32 23.50 -24.29
CA THR A 440 55.61 23.21 -25.70
C THR A 440 55.46 21.74 -26.09
N LYS A 441 54.46 21.03 -25.52
CA LYS A 441 54.09 19.67 -26.01
C LYS A 441 52.60 19.32 -25.97
N LYS A 442 51.71 20.33 -25.90
CA LYS A 442 50.24 20.13 -25.93
C LYS A 442 49.48 21.11 -26.84
N LYS A 443 50.14 21.68 -27.85
CA LYS A 443 49.51 22.46 -28.94
C LYS A 443 49.58 21.80 -30.33
N GLU A 444 50.53 20.90 -30.58
CA GLU A 444 50.74 20.33 -31.93
C GLU A 444 49.76 19.19 -32.28
N GLN A 445 49.26 18.44 -31.29
CA GLN A 445 48.28 17.36 -31.54
C GLN A 445 46.86 17.86 -31.87
N ILE A 446 46.56 19.15 -31.70
CA ILE A 446 45.25 19.73 -32.06
C ILE A 446 45.27 20.33 -33.48
N TRP A 447 46.45 20.68 -34.01
CA TRP A 447 46.60 21.23 -35.36
C TRP A 447 46.28 20.20 -36.46
N ASN A 448 46.75 18.95 -36.28
CA ASN A 448 46.65 17.91 -37.31
C ASN A 448 45.26 17.25 -37.44
N ALA A 449 44.30 17.58 -36.57
CA ALA A 449 42.93 17.06 -36.63
C ALA A 449 41.98 17.91 -37.52
N SER A 450 42.45 19.03 -38.08
CA SER A 450 41.63 19.94 -38.92
C SER A 450 41.97 19.89 -40.41
N GLN A 451 42.63 18.82 -40.89
CA GLN A 451 43.09 18.69 -42.29
C GLN A 451 42.65 17.39 -42.99
N GLN A 452 41.50 16.82 -42.61
CA GLN A 452 40.78 15.83 -43.43
C GLN A 452 39.28 16.13 -43.48
N LEU A 453 38.89 17.07 -44.36
CA LEU A 453 37.59 17.13 -45.08
C LEU A 453 37.53 18.39 -45.96
N LYS A 454 38.32 18.42 -47.04
CA LYS A 454 38.21 19.37 -48.16
C LYS A 454 38.42 18.65 -49.48
N GLY A 455 37.61 18.99 -50.49
CA GLY A 455 37.48 18.25 -51.75
C GLY A 455 36.39 17.18 -51.65
N SER A 456 35.32 17.17 -52.45
CA SER A 456 34.94 18.00 -53.61
C SER A 456 33.44 18.41 -53.52
N SER A 457 32.91 19.51 -54.07
CA SER A 457 33.34 20.52 -55.07
C SER A 457 32.92 20.29 -56.53
N ALA A 458 31.63 20.53 -56.84
CA ALA A 458 31.07 20.96 -58.14
C ALA A 458 29.59 21.36 -57.95
N ASN A 459 28.98 22.42 -58.52
CA ASN A 459 29.43 23.64 -59.22
C ASN A 459 28.54 24.81 -58.72
N ILE A 460 29.05 25.96 -58.22
CA ILE A 460 29.48 27.19 -58.92
C ILE A 460 28.39 27.91 -59.78
N LYS A 461 28.27 29.25 -59.58
CA LYS A 461 27.56 30.32 -60.35
C LYS A 461 26.21 30.83 -59.78
N THR A 462 25.97 32.14 -59.54
CA THR A 462 26.88 33.33 -59.53
C THR A 462 26.33 34.50 -58.65
N PHE A 463 27.25 35.26 -58.03
CA PHE A 463 27.20 36.69 -57.62
C PHE A 463 25.94 37.34 -56.98
N SER A 464 26.09 37.69 -55.68
CA SER A 464 26.19 39.07 -55.14
C SER A 464 25.24 40.19 -55.63
N ASN A 465 24.55 40.85 -54.67
CA ASN A 465 24.95 42.22 -54.27
C ASN A 465 24.25 42.79 -53.00
N TYR A 466 25.07 43.44 -52.17
CA TYR A 466 24.84 44.66 -51.36
C TYR A 466 23.92 44.70 -50.10
N LEU A 467 24.62 44.79 -48.96
CA LEU A 467 24.51 45.76 -47.84
C LEU A 467 23.21 45.99 -47.04
N ASN A 468 23.39 45.86 -45.71
CA ASN A 468 22.97 46.77 -44.63
C ASN A 468 22.03 47.95 -44.96
N CYS A 469 20.92 48.08 -44.20
CA CYS A 469 20.90 49.02 -43.07
C CYS A 469 19.72 48.80 -42.11
N SER A 470 19.70 49.57 -41.02
CA SER A 470 18.64 49.62 -39.99
C SER A 470 17.55 50.65 -40.31
N SER A 471 16.39 50.54 -39.65
CA SER A 471 15.74 51.62 -38.87
C SER A 471 14.27 51.31 -38.52
N ASN A 472 13.70 52.12 -37.62
CA ASN A 472 12.40 51.94 -36.98
C ASN A 472 11.23 52.58 -37.76
N SER A 473 10.04 52.39 -37.17
CA SER A 473 8.99 53.40 -36.96
C SER A 473 8.08 53.87 -38.11
N THR A 474 6.77 53.81 -37.80
CA THR A 474 5.70 54.79 -38.13
C THR A 474 5.24 54.93 -39.60
N ASP A 475 3.97 55.23 -39.92
CA ASP A 475 2.77 55.39 -39.06
C ASP A 475 1.45 55.00 -39.79
N LYS A 476 0.32 55.17 -39.11
CA LYS A 476 -1.04 55.14 -39.65
C LYS A 476 -1.31 56.38 -40.53
N TYR A 477 -2.16 56.25 -41.56
CA TYR A 477 -3.58 56.64 -41.46
C TYR A 477 -4.38 56.38 -42.74
N LYS A 478 -5.71 56.51 -42.61
CA LYS A 478 -6.80 56.24 -43.57
C LYS A 478 -6.64 56.95 -44.93
N CYS A 479 -7.20 56.34 -45.97
CA CYS A 479 -8.30 56.96 -46.74
C CYS A 479 -9.19 55.92 -47.45
N ALA A 480 -10.41 56.35 -47.75
CA ALA A 480 -11.43 55.77 -48.64
C ALA A 480 -11.93 56.94 -49.54
N PRO A 481 -12.85 56.81 -50.53
CA PRO A 481 -13.73 55.68 -50.87
C PRO A 481 -13.82 55.35 -52.39
N ASN A 482 -14.76 54.48 -52.77
CA ASN A 482 -15.73 54.76 -53.87
C ASN A 482 -16.85 53.70 -53.91
N CYS A 483 -17.94 54.00 -54.62
CA CYS A 483 -19.24 53.28 -54.55
C CYS A 483 -19.67 52.65 -55.89
N ASN A 484 -20.62 51.70 -55.79
CA ASN A 484 -21.78 51.42 -56.65
C ASN A 484 -22.50 50.21 -55.97
N ASP A 485 -23.78 50.18 -55.59
CA ASP A 485 -25.06 50.47 -56.29
C ASP A 485 -25.45 49.41 -57.35
N ALA A 486 -26.68 48.85 -57.37
CA ALA A 486 -27.85 48.96 -56.46
C ALA A 486 -28.92 47.85 -56.72
N VAL A 487 -30.07 47.88 -55.98
CA VAL A 487 -31.44 47.43 -56.40
C VAL A 487 -31.70 45.90 -56.56
N GLN A 488 -32.83 45.24 -56.24
CA GLN A 488 -34.11 45.41 -55.48
C GLN A 488 -34.52 43.97 -54.96
N LEU A 489 -35.44 43.65 -54.02
CA LEU A 489 -36.59 44.24 -53.28
C LEU A 489 -38.05 43.91 -53.75
N LYS A 490 -38.61 42.80 -53.19
CA LYS A 490 -40.05 42.49 -52.90
C LYS A 490 -41.05 42.18 -54.04
N ILE A 491 -42.04 41.31 -53.74
CA ILE A 491 -43.49 41.61 -53.58
C ILE A 491 -44.29 40.35 -53.17
N ASP A 492 -45.29 40.50 -52.28
CA ASP A 492 -46.32 39.51 -51.90
C ASP A 492 -47.66 39.82 -52.61
N PRO A 493 -48.58 38.83 -52.76
CA PRO A 493 -49.98 39.15 -52.45
C PRO A 493 -50.84 38.04 -51.81
N PHE A 494 -51.54 38.42 -50.74
CA PHE A 494 -52.94 38.07 -50.37
C PHE A 494 -53.44 36.60 -50.30
N ALA A 495 -53.31 36.03 -49.11
CA ALA A 495 -54.41 35.66 -48.18
C ALA A 495 -55.70 34.95 -48.66
N SER A 496 -56.04 33.83 -47.99
CA SER A 496 -57.44 33.41 -47.79
C SER A 496 -57.71 32.60 -46.50
N GLN A 497 -58.69 33.08 -45.72
CA GLN A 497 -59.60 32.35 -44.80
C GLN A 497 -59.15 31.85 -43.40
N LYS A 498 -60.11 31.97 -42.48
CA LYS A 498 -60.10 31.74 -41.02
C LYS A 498 -60.36 30.27 -40.66
N LYS A 499 -59.77 29.79 -39.55
CA LYS A 499 -60.41 29.12 -38.37
C LYS A 499 -59.31 28.55 -37.45
N SER A 500 -59.03 29.14 -36.29
CA SER A 500 -59.69 28.96 -34.98
C SER A 500 -59.30 27.67 -34.22
N SER A 501 -58.55 27.86 -33.13
CA SER A 501 -58.35 26.97 -31.97
C SER A 501 -57.91 25.50 -32.18
N MET A 502 -56.66 25.21 -31.80
CA MET A 502 -56.29 23.95 -31.15
C MET A 502 -55.13 24.20 -30.16
N HIS A 503 -55.08 23.47 -29.03
CA HIS A 503 -54.07 23.68 -28.00
C HIS A 503 -52.69 23.16 -28.43
N TYR A 504 -51.64 23.90 -28.05
CA TYR A 504 -50.28 23.34 -27.96
C TYR A 504 -50.03 22.87 -26.53
N ASP A 505 -49.95 21.55 -26.36
CA ASP A 505 -49.69 20.91 -25.07
C ASP A 505 -48.19 20.94 -24.73
N THR A 506 -47.80 21.72 -23.73
CA THR A 506 -46.42 21.80 -23.24
C THR A 506 -46.09 20.67 -22.29
N SER A 507 -46.14 19.41 -22.78
CA SER A 507 -45.78 18.24 -21.98
C SER A 507 -44.28 18.20 -21.64
N MET A 508 -43.98 17.69 -20.45
CA MET A 508 -42.63 17.64 -19.88
C MET A 508 -41.65 16.75 -20.69
N ASP A 509 -42.19 15.84 -21.51
CA ASP A 509 -41.43 14.88 -22.33
C ASP A 509 -40.56 15.55 -23.41
N SER A 510 -40.89 16.79 -23.78
CA SER A 510 -40.12 17.56 -24.77
C SER A 510 -38.73 17.97 -24.26
N LEU A 511 -38.58 18.22 -22.96
CA LEU A 511 -37.30 18.57 -22.34
C LEU A 511 -36.41 17.33 -22.11
N LEU A 512 -37.00 16.18 -21.78
CA LEU A 512 -36.27 14.95 -21.50
C LEU A 512 -35.50 14.41 -22.72
N LYS A 513 -35.98 14.69 -23.94
CA LYS A 513 -35.35 14.27 -25.21
C LYS A 513 -33.96 14.86 -25.47
N PHE A 514 -33.52 15.88 -24.72
CA PHE A 514 -32.18 16.47 -24.84
C PHE A 514 -31.16 15.90 -23.85
N ILE A 515 -31.56 15.00 -22.95
CA ILE A 515 -30.67 14.33 -22.00
C ILE A 515 -30.17 13.02 -22.62
N PRO A 516 -28.86 12.77 -22.76
CA PRO A 516 -28.36 11.49 -23.25
C PRO A 516 -28.75 10.33 -22.33
N ASP A 517 -29.15 9.19 -22.89
CA ASP A 517 -29.59 8.00 -22.13
C ASP A 517 -28.56 7.51 -21.11
N SER A 518 -27.26 7.73 -21.40
CA SER A 518 -26.15 7.42 -20.50
C SER A 518 -26.14 8.27 -19.22
N LEU A 519 -26.74 9.46 -19.24
CA LEU A 519 -26.90 10.32 -18.08
C LEU A 519 -28.14 9.93 -17.27
N LEU A 520 -29.26 9.62 -17.94
CA LEU A 520 -30.47 9.11 -17.30
C LEU A 520 -30.19 7.83 -16.48
N ASN A 521 -29.43 6.89 -17.06
CA ASN A 521 -29.01 5.67 -16.38
C ASN A 521 -28.11 5.92 -15.16
N TYR A 522 -27.42 7.05 -15.07
CA TYR A 522 -26.58 7.41 -13.92
C TYR A 522 -27.40 7.77 -12.67
N LEU A 523 -28.69 8.09 -12.85
CA LEU A 523 -29.58 8.63 -11.82
C LEU A 523 -30.49 7.56 -11.18
N ASN A 524 -30.40 6.31 -11.63
CA ASN A 524 -31.05 5.13 -11.00
C ASN A 524 -30.50 4.80 -9.60
N VAL A 525 -29.46 5.49 -9.13
CA VAL A 525 -28.97 5.43 -7.73
C VAL A 525 -30.05 5.84 -6.71
N PHE A 526 -31.05 6.61 -7.15
CA PHE A 526 -32.17 7.09 -6.33
C PHE A 526 -33.39 6.14 -6.27
N GLY A 527 -33.21 4.84 -6.54
CA GLY A 527 -34.28 3.86 -6.77
C GLY A 527 -35.32 3.62 -5.65
N ASN A 528 -35.21 4.26 -4.48
CA ASN A 528 -36.17 4.20 -3.37
C ASN A 528 -36.83 5.57 -3.07
N MET A 529 -36.66 6.60 -3.90
CA MET A 529 -37.35 7.88 -3.74
C MET A 529 -38.55 8.02 -4.69
N ASP A 530 -39.58 8.72 -4.23
CA ASP A 530 -40.72 9.12 -5.05
C ASP A 530 -40.26 9.88 -6.30
N LYS A 531 -40.96 9.66 -7.42
CA LYS A 531 -40.62 10.22 -8.73
C LYS A 531 -40.36 11.74 -8.66
N GLU A 532 -41.25 12.46 -8.00
CA GLU A 532 -41.16 13.92 -7.80
C GLU A 532 -39.88 14.34 -7.05
N LYS A 533 -39.50 13.60 -6.00
CA LYS A 533 -38.27 13.88 -5.23
C LYS A 533 -37.04 13.60 -6.07
N ARG A 534 -37.00 12.48 -6.80
CA ARG A 534 -35.89 12.17 -7.72
C ARG A 534 -35.74 13.24 -8.80
N ASP A 535 -36.85 13.65 -9.41
CA ASP A 535 -36.85 14.61 -10.51
C ASP A 535 -36.50 16.03 -10.00
N LEU A 536 -36.88 16.38 -8.75
CA LEU A 536 -36.41 17.57 -8.04
C LEU A 536 -34.89 17.52 -7.75
N TYR A 537 -34.35 16.38 -7.29
CA TYR A 537 -32.91 16.20 -7.10
C TYR A 537 -32.13 16.29 -8.43
N LEU A 538 -32.69 15.81 -9.55
CA LEU A 538 -32.14 16.07 -10.89
C LEU A 538 -32.03 17.57 -11.16
N ILE A 539 -33.12 18.31 -10.96
CA ILE A 539 -33.19 19.75 -11.19
C ILE A 539 -32.14 20.48 -10.33
N VAL A 540 -32.01 20.14 -9.05
CA VAL A 540 -30.99 20.73 -8.16
C VAL A 540 -29.57 20.40 -8.62
N ILE A 541 -29.27 19.15 -9.00
CA ILE A 541 -27.92 18.75 -9.45
C ILE A 541 -27.55 19.43 -10.78
N VAL A 542 -28.48 19.48 -11.75
CA VAL A 542 -28.28 20.14 -13.05
C VAL A 542 -28.17 21.66 -12.86
N PHE A 543 -28.98 22.27 -11.99
CA PHE A 543 -28.91 23.69 -11.68
C PHE A 543 -27.60 24.06 -11.00
N LEU A 544 -27.12 23.27 -10.03
CA LEU A 544 -25.81 23.48 -9.39
C LEU A 544 -24.65 23.31 -10.37
N ALA A 545 -24.70 22.32 -11.26
CA ALA A 545 -23.70 22.13 -12.31
C ALA A 545 -23.70 23.29 -13.33
N PHE A 546 -24.89 23.80 -13.68
CA PHE A 546 -25.04 25.00 -14.51
C PHE A 546 -24.53 26.26 -13.80
N LEU A 547 -24.85 26.44 -12.52
CA LEU A 547 -24.36 27.57 -11.71
C LEU A 547 -22.84 27.55 -11.56
N PHE A 548 -22.24 26.36 -11.41
CA PHE A 548 -20.80 26.17 -11.41
C PHE A 548 -20.17 26.50 -12.77
N LEU A 549 -20.77 26.05 -13.87
CA LEU A 549 -20.31 26.37 -15.22
C LEU A 549 -20.41 27.88 -15.52
N VAL A 550 -21.52 28.51 -15.12
CA VAL A 550 -21.74 29.95 -15.28
C VAL A 550 -20.78 30.75 -14.39
N THR A 551 -20.50 30.32 -13.16
CA THR A 551 -19.50 30.99 -12.32
C THR A 551 -18.07 30.78 -12.83
N GLU A 552 -17.68 29.62 -13.37
CA GLU A 552 -16.43 29.44 -14.13
C GLU A 552 -16.36 30.42 -15.32
N ILE A 553 -17.40 30.48 -16.16
CA ILE A 553 -17.44 31.39 -17.33
C ILE A 553 -17.38 32.86 -16.91
N LEU A 554 -18.06 33.26 -15.83
CA LEU A 554 -18.02 34.62 -15.30
C LEU A 554 -16.67 34.95 -14.64
N LEU A 555 -16.03 34.01 -13.95
CA LEU A 555 -14.67 34.18 -13.41
C LEU A 555 -13.63 34.26 -14.53
N LEU A 556 -13.76 33.46 -15.59
CA LEU A 556 -12.93 33.53 -16.79
C LEU A 556 -13.11 34.86 -17.54
N LYS A 557 -14.35 35.37 -17.66
CA LYS A 557 -14.62 36.70 -18.21
C LYS A 557 -14.08 37.83 -17.33
N LYS A 558 -14.25 37.74 -16.01
CA LYS A 558 -13.79 38.76 -15.05
C LYS A 558 -12.26 38.81 -14.97
N ASN A 559 -11.57 37.67 -15.03
CA ASN A 559 -10.11 37.58 -15.09
C ASN A 559 -9.49 38.05 -16.43
N ASN A 560 -10.31 38.26 -17.47
CA ASN A 560 -9.88 38.82 -18.76
C ASN A 560 -10.04 40.35 -18.82
N TYR A 561 -10.66 40.99 -17.81
CA TYR A 561 -10.51 42.42 -17.60
C TYR A 561 -9.28 42.67 -16.72
N GLU A 562 -8.42 43.60 -17.17
CA GLU A 562 -7.21 44.06 -16.49
C GLU A 562 -6.15 43.00 -16.13
N LYS A 563 -5.40 42.53 -17.15
CA LYS A 563 -3.99 42.16 -16.96
C LYS A 563 -3.09 42.83 -17.99
N LYS A 564 -1.94 43.35 -17.51
CA LYS A 564 -0.79 43.73 -18.36
C LYS A 564 -0.37 42.51 -19.22
N LYS A 565 0.30 42.74 -20.35
CA LYS A 565 0.89 41.67 -21.19
C LYS A 565 2.03 40.94 -20.46
N VAL A 566 1.66 40.05 -19.54
CA VAL A 566 2.55 39.16 -18.79
C VAL A 566 2.67 37.86 -19.58
N GLN A 567 3.90 37.48 -19.96
CA GLN A 567 4.15 36.26 -20.71
C GLN A 567 4.18 35.07 -19.75
N LEU A 568 3.16 34.21 -19.81
CA LEU A 568 3.05 33.01 -18.98
C LEU A 568 3.76 31.81 -19.65
N PRO A 569 4.21 30.80 -18.87
CA PRO A 569 4.69 29.54 -19.43
C PRO A 569 3.64 28.86 -20.34
N PRO A 570 4.06 28.19 -21.43
CA PRO A 570 3.17 27.42 -22.28
C PRO A 570 2.34 26.41 -21.46
N THR A 571 1.02 26.44 -21.64
CA THR A 571 0.11 25.54 -20.93
C THR A 571 -0.18 24.30 -21.75
N VAL A 572 0.06 23.11 -21.19
CA VAL A 572 -0.22 21.81 -21.82
C VAL A 572 -1.74 21.67 -22.03
N PRO A 573 -2.22 21.43 -23.27
CA PRO A 573 -3.64 21.27 -23.54
C PRO A 573 -4.28 20.08 -22.84
N TYR A 574 -5.42 20.30 -22.20
CA TYR A 574 -6.19 19.28 -21.47
C TYR A 574 -7.64 19.20 -21.96
N LEU A 575 -8.29 18.06 -21.76
CA LEU A 575 -9.69 17.81 -22.16
C LEU A 575 -10.71 18.04 -21.04
N ILE A 576 -10.29 17.94 -19.76
CA ILE A 576 -11.19 18.02 -18.60
C ILE A 576 -10.68 19.13 -17.66
N PRO A 577 -11.40 20.26 -17.48
CA PRO A 577 -10.88 21.46 -16.82
C PRO A 577 -10.44 21.34 -15.35
N PHE A 578 -10.91 20.33 -14.61
CA PHE A 578 -10.45 20.06 -13.24
C PHE A 578 -9.27 19.07 -13.22
N ILE A 579 -9.41 17.92 -13.89
CA ILE A 579 -8.41 16.84 -13.89
C ILE A 579 -7.13 17.28 -14.60
N GLY A 580 -7.24 18.03 -15.69
CA GLY A 580 -6.12 18.45 -16.52
C GLY A 580 -5.37 17.27 -17.13
N SER A 581 -4.06 17.19 -16.90
CA SER A 581 -3.18 16.10 -17.34
C SER A 581 -2.82 15.11 -16.22
N ALA A 582 -3.46 15.19 -15.04
CA ALA A 582 -3.15 14.37 -13.87
C ALA A 582 -3.02 12.86 -14.18
N VAL A 583 -3.91 12.34 -15.03
CA VAL A 583 -3.95 10.91 -15.42
C VAL A 583 -2.78 10.52 -16.33
N GLN A 584 -2.30 11.43 -17.16
CA GLN A 584 -1.16 11.18 -18.06
C GLN A 584 0.15 11.23 -17.26
N PHE A 585 0.25 12.18 -16.34
CA PHE A 585 1.38 12.32 -15.42
C PHE A 585 1.46 11.15 -14.41
N GLY A 586 0.35 10.72 -13.82
CA GLY A 586 0.32 9.63 -12.83
C GLY A 586 0.44 8.21 -13.39
N ILE A 587 0.47 8.03 -14.72
CA ILE A 587 0.78 6.74 -15.35
C ILE A 587 2.28 6.61 -15.63
N ASP A 588 2.89 7.68 -16.15
CA ASP A 588 4.32 7.72 -16.49
C ASP A 588 4.78 9.19 -16.48
N PRO A 589 5.19 9.73 -15.31
CA PRO A 589 5.53 11.14 -15.17
C PRO A 589 6.81 11.48 -15.94
N VAL A 590 7.75 10.53 -16.02
CA VAL A 590 9.04 10.71 -16.68
C VAL A 590 8.84 10.90 -18.18
N LYS A 591 8.11 10.00 -18.84
CA LYS A 591 7.77 10.11 -20.25
C LYS A 591 6.86 11.29 -20.54
N PHE A 592 5.89 11.58 -19.68
CA PHE A 592 5.03 12.77 -19.83
C PHE A 592 5.87 14.05 -19.83
N LEU A 593 6.84 14.18 -18.93
CA LEU A 593 7.71 15.36 -18.89
C LEU A 593 8.68 15.41 -20.09
N GLN A 594 9.25 14.28 -20.52
CA GLN A 594 10.07 14.21 -21.73
C GLN A 594 9.28 14.60 -23.00
N GLU A 595 8.04 14.11 -23.14
CA GLU A 595 7.16 14.45 -24.25
C GLU A 595 6.77 15.94 -24.25
N GLN A 596 6.59 16.55 -23.08
CA GLN A 596 6.24 17.97 -22.98
C GLN A 596 7.48 18.86 -23.17
N LYS A 597 8.67 18.47 -22.68
CA LYS A 597 9.95 19.13 -22.99
C LYS A 597 10.17 19.22 -24.50
N LYS A 598 9.91 18.13 -25.25
CA LYS A 598 10.01 18.06 -26.71
C LYS A 598 8.96 18.93 -27.47
N LYS A 599 7.96 19.52 -26.79
CA LYS A 599 6.89 20.36 -27.38
C LYS A 599 6.96 21.83 -26.94
N PHE A 600 7.37 22.08 -25.69
CA PHE A 600 7.27 23.39 -25.03
C PHE A 600 8.61 23.91 -24.49
N GLY A 601 9.70 23.15 -24.63
CA GLY A 601 11.01 23.45 -24.02
C GLY A 601 11.04 23.12 -22.53
N ASP A 602 12.08 23.59 -21.84
CA ASP A 602 12.32 23.26 -20.42
C ASP A 602 11.40 23.99 -19.42
N CYS A 603 10.47 24.86 -19.85
CA CYS A 603 9.50 25.49 -18.96
C CYS A 603 8.07 25.41 -19.51
N PHE A 604 7.15 24.78 -18.77
CA PHE A 604 5.74 24.68 -19.13
C PHE A 604 4.86 24.44 -17.89
N THR A 605 3.56 24.75 -18.02
CA THR A 605 2.55 24.50 -16.99
C THR A 605 1.56 23.43 -17.45
N PHE A 606 1.16 22.50 -16.59
CA PHE A 606 -0.03 21.66 -16.81
C PHE A 606 -0.95 21.72 -15.59
N LYS A 607 -2.25 21.49 -15.80
CA LYS A 607 -3.21 21.44 -14.69
C LYS A 607 -3.29 20.02 -14.11
N MET A 608 -3.35 19.90 -12.78
CA MET A 608 -3.52 18.65 -12.03
C MET A 608 -4.46 18.91 -10.86
N LEU A 609 -5.65 18.27 -10.87
CA LEU A 609 -6.65 18.37 -9.79
C LEU A 609 -6.95 19.83 -9.36
N GLY A 610 -7.19 20.69 -10.35
CA GLY A 610 -7.44 22.12 -10.17
C GLY A 610 -6.20 23.01 -9.96
N ARG A 611 -5.03 22.43 -9.67
CA ARG A 611 -3.77 23.18 -9.47
C ARG A 611 -2.94 23.27 -10.73
N ASN A 612 -2.16 24.35 -10.86
CA ASN A 612 -1.22 24.56 -11.96
C ASN A 612 0.18 24.07 -11.54
N MET A 613 0.68 23.01 -12.18
CA MET A 613 2.01 22.45 -11.97
C MET A 613 2.95 23.04 -13.03
N THR A 614 3.87 23.92 -12.64
CA THR A 614 4.81 24.60 -13.54
C THR A 614 6.17 23.97 -13.41
N PHE A 615 6.58 23.19 -14.42
CA PHE A 615 7.87 22.53 -14.42
C PHE A 615 8.94 23.43 -15.02
N CYS A 616 10.10 23.48 -14.35
CA CYS A 616 11.34 24.01 -14.88
C CYS A 616 12.36 22.85 -14.89
N LEU A 617 12.75 22.41 -16.07
CA LEU A 617 13.56 21.21 -16.32
C LEU A 617 15.02 21.56 -16.63
N GLY A 618 15.88 20.53 -16.63
CA GLY A 618 17.30 20.66 -16.90
C GLY A 618 18.09 21.38 -15.80
N SER A 619 19.32 21.76 -16.12
CA SER A 619 20.30 22.30 -15.16
C SER A 619 19.84 23.61 -14.51
N GLU A 620 19.47 24.62 -15.32
CA GLU A 620 18.96 25.89 -14.80
C GLU A 620 17.58 25.78 -14.15
N GLY A 621 16.74 24.85 -14.62
CA GLY A 621 15.43 24.60 -14.02
C GLY A 621 15.57 24.03 -12.61
N ASN A 622 16.41 23.01 -12.42
CA ASN A 622 16.76 22.49 -11.11
C ASN A 622 17.34 23.59 -10.21
N ASN A 623 18.32 24.36 -10.71
CA ASN A 623 18.91 25.47 -9.97
C ASN A 623 17.87 26.49 -9.49
N PHE A 624 16.94 26.87 -10.37
CA PHE A 624 15.84 27.78 -10.05
C PHE A 624 14.91 27.22 -8.96
N VAL A 625 14.47 25.95 -9.06
CA VAL A 625 13.53 25.35 -8.08
C VAL A 625 14.18 25.05 -6.71
N PHE A 626 15.47 24.68 -6.67
CA PHE A 626 16.16 24.37 -5.42
C PHE A 626 16.67 25.62 -4.68
N ASN A 627 17.08 26.67 -5.40
CA ASN A 627 17.63 27.91 -4.83
C ASN A 627 16.65 29.10 -4.83
N VAL A 628 15.35 28.87 -5.09
CA VAL A 628 14.30 29.88 -4.92
C VAL A 628 14.26 30.41 -3.49
N LYS A 629 14.11 31.73 -3.34
CA LYS A 629 14.09 32.41 -2.04
C LYS A 629 12.83 32.03 -1.26
N LEU A 630 12.97 31.85 0.05
CA LEU A 630 11.88 31.47 0.98
C LEU A 630 10.60 32.31 0.79
N LYS A 631 10.75 33.65 0.70
CA LYS A 631 9.63 34.58 0.54
C LYS A 631 8.90 34.48 -0.80
N ASP A 632 9.54 33.90 -1.82
CA ASP A 632 9.04 33.83 -3.20
C ASP A 632 8.42 32.46 -3.50
N ALA A 633 8.97 31.38 -2.92
CA ALA A 633 8.34 30.05 -2.93
C ALA A 633 8.74 29.16 -1.74
N THR A 634 7.77 28.40 -1.24
CA THR A 634 7.84 27.55 -0.04
C THR A 634 7.81 26.07 -0.40
N ALA A 635 8.48 25.20 0.37
CA ALA A 635 8.23 23.75 0.33
C ALA A 635 7.14 23.35 1.34
N GLU A 636 7.13 24.03 2.49
CA GLU A 636 6.12 23.94 3.52
C GLU A 636 4.70 24.12 2.95
N GLY A 637 4.45 25.16 2.14
CA GLY A 637 3.18 25.37 1.44
C GLY A 637 2.80 24.30 0.40
N ALA A 638 3.75 23.48 -0.06
CA ALA A 638 3.51 22.37 -0.99
C ALA A 638 3.35 20.99 -0.30
N TYR A 639 3.93 20.81 0.88
CA TYR A 639 4.06 19.48 1.53
C TYR A 639 3.38 19.37 2.91
N LEU A 640 3.08 20.47 3.61
CA LEU A 640 2.46 20.45 4.95
C LEU A 640 1.28 19.48 5.06
N LYS A 641 0.37 19.52 4.07
CA LYS A 641 -0.87 18.71 4.02
C LYS A 641 -0.64 17.21 3.82
N LEU A 642 0.51 16.85 3.24
CA LEU A 642 0.96 15.48 3.09
C LEU A 642 1.62 14.97 4.37
N THR A 643 2.50 15.79 4.96
CA THR A 643 3.43 15.33 6.01
C THR A 643 2.90 15.50 7.42
N ARG A 644 2.23 16.61 7.74
CA ARG A 644 1.75 16.91 9.09
C ARG A 644 0.85 15.81 9.67
N PRO A 645 -0.10 15.22 8.92
CA PRO A 645 -0.93 14.15 9.48
C PRO A 645 -0.24 12.78 9.55
N VAL A 646 0.98 12.64 9.04
CA VAL A 646 1.77 11.39 9.05
C VAL A 646 2.88 11.46 10.10
N PHE A 647 3.59 12.59 10.14
CA PHE A 647 4.72 12.81 11.05
C PHE A 647 4.26 13.38 12.40
N GLY A 648 3.22 14.21 12.41
CA GLY A 648 2.75 14.96 13.57
C GLY A 648 3.08 16.46 13.48
N THR A 649 2.86 17.17 14.59
CA THR A 649 3.06 18.62 14.74
C THR A 649 4.46 19.00 15.22
N GLU A 650 4.77 20.31 15.21
CA GLU A 650 6.04 20.86 15.72
C GLU A 650 7.31 20.40 14.95
N VAL A 651 7.17 19.75 13.79
CA VAL A 651 8.29 19.18 13.03
C VAL A 651 8.20 19.37 11.51
N VAL A 652 9.36 19.33 10.87
CA VAL A 652 9.57 19.25 9.41
C VAL A 652 8.97 20.42 8.62
N TYR A 653 7.68 20.36 8.29
CA TYR A 653 6.98 21.41 7.54
C TYR A 653 5.88 22.10 8.37
N ASP A 654 5.58 21.62 9.59
CA ASP A 654 4.65 22.23 10.55
C ASP A 654 5.31 23.34 11.39
N VAL A 655 6.52 23.76 11.01
CA VAL A 655 7.32 24.80 11.68
C VAL A 655 7.94 25.76 10.67
N GLU A 656 8.35 26.94 11.12
CA GLU A 656 9.12 27.87 10.29
C GLU A 656 10.40 27.23 9.74
N ASN A 657 10.84 27.69 8.57
CA ASN A 657 12.03 27.14 7.93
C ASN A 657 13.31 27.34 8.74
N SER A 658 13.36 28.36 9.59
CA SER A 658 14.37 28.61 10.62
C SER A 658 14.53 27.40 11.56
N VAL A 659 13.44 27.06 12.25
CA VAL A 659 13.33 25.91 13.16
C VAL A 659 13.61 24.60 12.43
N PHE A 660 13.10 24.43 11.22
CA PHE A 660 13.38 23.24 10.41
C PHE A 660 14.87 23.09 10.04
N MET A 661 15.61 24.17 9.78
CA MET A 661 17.06 24.08 9.57
C MET A 661 17.80 23.65 10.85
N GLU A 662 17.31 24.02 12.03
CA GLU A 662 17.86 23.58 13.31
C GLU A 662 17.54 22.10 13.61
N GLN A 663 16.29 21.67 13.38
CA GLN A 663 15.90 20.25 13.42
C GLN A 663 16.78 19.39 12.48
N LYS A 664 16.99 19.86 11.24
CA LYS A 664 17.91 19.20 10.29
C LYS A 664 19.36 19.15 10.79
N LYS A 665 19.81 20.16 11.54
CA LYS A 665 21.15 20.17 12.14
C LYS A 665 21.25 19.10 13.24
N PHE A 666 20.30 19.05 14.18
CA PHE A 666 20.31 18.07 15.28
C PHE A 666 20.42 16.63 14.75
N VAL A 667 19.58 16.27 13.77
CA VAL A 667 19.63 14.94 13.12
C VAL A 667 20.94 14.71 12.39
N LYS A 668 21.47 15.70 11.67
CA LYS A 668 22.74 15.57 10.94
C LYS A 668 23.93 15.38 11.89
N ASP A 669 23.94 16.09 13.01
CA ASP A 669 25.00 16.00 14.01
C ASP A 669 24.97 14.62 14.72
N ALA A 670 23.78 14.04 14.89
CA ALA A 670 23.61 12.66 15.38
C ALA A 670 24.11 11.60 14.37
N LEU A 671 23.88 11.81 13.06
CA LEU A 671 24.33 10.96 11.95
C LEU A 671 25.84 11.14 11.65
N SER A 672 26.65 10.95 12.69
CA SER A 672 28.10 11.14 12.68
C SER A 672 28.87 9.89 12.23
N THR A 673 30.13 10.08 11.84
CA THR A 673 31.08 8.98 11.55
C THR A 673 31.27 8.02 12.73
N ALA A 674 31.09 8.48 13.97
CA ALA A 674 31.15 7.62 15.16
C ALA A 674 29.92 6.70 15.24
N ALA A 675 28.72 7.25 15.04
CA ALA A 675 27.48 6.47 14.99
C ALA A 675 27.49 5.47 13.81
N PHE A 676 27.97 5.88 12.64
CA PHE A 676 28.10 4.99 11.49
C PHE A 676 29.02 3.77 11.72
N LYS A 677 30.01 3.88 12.61
CA LYS A 677 30.86 2.74 13.02
C LYS A 677 30.12 1.73 13.90
N THR A 678 29.16 2.16 14.71
CA THR A 678 28.33 1.24 15.53
C THR A 678 27.16 0.68 14.74
N TYR A 679 26.61 1.44 13.77
CA TYR A 679 25.47 1.03 12.95
C TYR A 679 25.79 -0.14 12.02
N LEU A 680 26.96 -0.16 11.38
CA LEU A 680 27.28 -1.15 10.35
C LEU A 680 27.20 -2.61 10.86
N PRO A 681 27.81 -2.99 12.00
CA PRO A 681 27.63 -4.32 12.59
C PRO A 681 26.16 -4.68 12.87
N THR A 682 25.36 -3.71 13.35
CA THR A 682 23.91 -3.91 13.56
C THR A 682 23.16 -4.18 12.26
N ILE A 683 23.54 -3.49 11.18
CA ILE A 683 22.92 -3.67 9.85
C ILE A 683 23.30 -5.05 9.26
N ILE A 684 24.55 -5.50 9.41
CA ILE A 684 24.94 -6.88 9.08
C ILE A 684 24.15 -7.89 9.93
N GLN A 685 24.01 -7.66 11.23
CA GLN A 685 23.28 -8.55 12.14
C GLN A 685 21.81 -8.69 11.73
N GLU A 686 21.07 -7.59 11.57
CA GLU A 686 19.66 -7.60 11.16
C GLU A 686 19.47 -8.24 9.77
N THR A 687 20.39 -7.97 8.82
CA THR A 687 20.36 -8.58 7.48
C THR A 687 20.54 -10.09 7.56
N LYS A 688 21.59 -10.56 8.26
CA LYS A 688 21.81 -12.00 8.46
C LYS A 688 20.61 -12.63 9.20
N GLN A 689 20.13 -12.01 10.27
CA GLN A 689 19.01 -12.50 11.08
C GLN A 689 17.69 -12.61 10.33
N MET A 690 17.35 -11.64 9.47
CA MET A 690 16.12 -11.70 8.69
C MET A 690 16.13 -12.88 7.71
N PHE A 691 17.27 -13.15 7.07
CA PHE A 691 17.42 -14.27 6.16
C PHE A 691 17.77 -15.61 6.85
N MET A 692 18.00 -15.69 8.18
CA MET A 692 18.50 -16.92 8.86
C MET A 692 17.72 -18.21 8.55
N LYS A 693 16.38 -18.14 8.42
CA LYS A 693 15.56 -19.31 8.08
C LYS A 693 15.62 -19.71 6.60
N GLU A 694 15.95 -18.75 5.73
CA GLU A 694 16.11 -18.97 4.29
C GLU A 694 17.55 -19.38 3.95
N PHE A 695 18.53 -18.97 4.77
CA PHE A 695 19.91 -19.45 4.74
C PHE A 695 20.04 -20.98 4.88
N GLU A 696 19.13 -21.65 5.58
CA GLU A 696 19.12 -23.12 5.68
C GLU A 696 18.82 -23.81 4.34
N LYS A 697 18.22 -23.09 3.37
CA LYS A 697 17.89 -23.59 2.03
C LYS A 697 19.03 -23.31 1.06
N SER A 698 19.18 -24.18 0.06
CA SER A 698 20.11 -23.97 -1.07
C SER A 698 19.59 -22.93 -2.07
N GLU A 699 18.28 -22.85 -2.26
CA GLU A 699 17.60 -21.88 -3.13
C GLU A 699 16.26 -21.48 -2.52
N PHE A 700 15.88 -20.21 -2.67
CA PHE A 700 14.54 -19.70 -2.34
C PHE A 700 14.15 -18.53 -3.25
N THR A 701 12.90 -18.06 -3.13
CA THR A 701 12.35 -16.95 -3.93
C THR A 701 11.36 -16.15 -3.10
N VAL A 702 11.44 -14.83 -3.15
CA VAL A 702 10.58 -13.91 -2.37
C VAL A 702 10.08 -12.75 -3.22
N GLU A 703 8.94 -12.16 -2.85
CA GLU A 703 8.57 -10.82 -3.32
C GLU A 703 9.52 -9.82 -2.68
N LEU A 704 10.35 -9.15 -3.49
CA LEU A 704 11.56 -8.50 -2.97
C LEU A 704 11.25 -7.24 -2.17
N PHE A 705 10.33 -6.39 -2.65
CA PHE A 705 10.07 -5.09 -2.04
C PHE A 705 9.52 -5.17 -0.60
N PRO A 706 8.52 -6.03 -0.27
CA PRO A 706 8.09 -6.23 1.11
C PRO A 706 9.22 -6.69 2.05
N VAL A 707 10.09 -7.60 1.57
CA VAL A 707 11.25 -8.08 2.35
C VAL A 707 12.27 -6.96 2.60
N LEU A 708 12.58 -6.16 1.57
CA LEU A 708 13.49 -5.02 1.72
C LEU A 708 12.87 -3.88 2.55
N ALA A 709 11.55 -3.71 2.53
CA ALA A 709 10.84 -2.79 3.40
C ALA A 709 10.90 -3.22 4.88
N GLU A 710 10.68 -4.50 5.19
CA GLU A 710 10.83 -4.99 6.57
C GLU A 710 12.29 -4.92 7.03
N LEU A 711 13.27 -5.26 6.17
CA LEU A 711 14.69 -5.11 6.50
C LEU A 711 15.09 -3.64 6.73
N THR A 712 14.52 -2.71 5.95
CA THR A 712 14.81 -1.29 6.08
C THR A 712 14.27 -0.72 7.40
N ILE A 713 13.03 -1.02 7.80
CA ILE A 713 12.51 -0.51 9.09
C ILE A 713 13.18 -1.16 10.29
N ARG A 714 13.55 -2.45 10.20
CA ARG A 714 14.37 -3.14 11.21
C ARG A 714 15.71 -2.44 11.41
N THR A 715 16.51 -2.35 10.35
CA THR A 715 17.85 -1.73 10.39
C THR A 715 17.80 -0.26 10.77
N ALA A 716 16.85 0.51 10.25
CA ALA A 716 16.66 1.92 10.61
C ALA A 716 16.30 2.10 12.09
N SER A 717 15.36 1.31 12.63
CA SER A 717 14.97 1.39 14.04
C SER A 717 16.15 1.05 14.96
N SER A 718 16.86 -0.04 14.68
CA SER A 718 17.99 -0.52 15.48
C SER A 718 19.17 0.46 15.50
N CYS A 719 19.39 1.21 14.42
CA CYS A 719 20.44 2.23 14.36
C CYS A 719 20.00 3.58 14.94
N LEU A 720 18.86 4.11 14.52
CA LEU A 720 18.41 5.46 14.88
C LEU A 720 17.87 5.54 16.32
N MET A 721 17.44 4.42 16.90
CA MET A 721 16.84 4.34 18.24
C MET A 721 17.57 3.39 19.19
N GLY A 722 18.52 2.58 18.71
CA GLY A 722 19.13 1.53 19.52
C GLY A 722 18.24 0.28 19.67
N LYS A 723 18.91 -0.82 20.00
CA LYS A 723 18.31 -2.16 19.95
C LYS A 723 17.21 -2.39 21.01
N GLU A 724 17.32 -1.80 22.19
CA GLU A 724 16.30 -1.96 23.24
C GLU A 724 14.96 -1.35 22.85
N ILE A 725 14.97 -0.31 21.99
CA ILE A 725 13.75 0.27 21.44
C ILE A 725 13.22 -0.64 20.34
N ARG A 726 14.07 -1.06 19.39
CA ARG A 726 13.74 -2.06 18.36
C ARG A 726 13.06 -3.29 18.94
N ASP A 727 13.58 -3.86 20.03
CA ASP A 727 13.07 -5.10 20.64
C ASP A 727 11.72 -4.87 21.37
N GLN A 728 11.43 -3.64 21.80
CA GLN A 728 10.11 -3.21 22.27
C GLN A 728 9.12 -2.91 21.12
N LEU A 729 9.57 -2.74 19.88
CA LEU A 729 8.68 -2.61 18.71
C LEU A 729 8.10 -3.99 18.35
N HIS A 730 7.01 -4.35 19.03
CA HIS A 730 6.21 -5.54 18.78
C HIS A 730 5.65 -5.59 17.34
N SER A 731 5.16 -6.76 16.90
CA SER A 731 4.60 -6.97 15.55
C SER A 731 3.60 -5.90 15.11
N ASN A 732 2.75 -5.43 16.02
CA ASN A 732 1.73 -4.41 15.74
C ASN A 732 2.33 -3.08 15.26
N VAL A 733 3.58 -2.74 15.63
CA VAL A 733 4.25 -1.50 15.21
C VAL A 733 4.48 -1.47 13.70
N ALA A 734 4.73 -2.63 13.06
CA ALA A 734 4.83 -2.72 11.61
C ALA A 734 3.50 -2.33 10.91
N LYS A 735 2.36 -2.70 11.51
CA LYS A 735 1.03 -2.25 11.05
C LYS A 735 0.87 -0.74 11.22
N LEU A 736 1.30 -0.14 12.34
CA LEU A 736 1.22 1.32 12.54
C LEU A 736 2.02 2.08 11.49
N PHE A 737 3.24 1.65 11.16
CA PHE A 737 4.00 2.24 10.06
C PHE A 737 3.33 2.04 8.69
N HIS A 738 2.63 0.91 8.46
CA HIS A 738 1.86 0.70 7.22
C HIS A 738 0.59 1.57 7.14
N ASP A 739 -0.13 1.75 8.25
CA ASP A 739 -1.29 2.65 8.33
C ASP A 739 -0.87 4.13 8.16
N LEU A 740 0.33 4.52 8.61
CA LEU A 740 0.97 5.81 8.29
C LEU A 740 1.33 5.95 6.80
N ASP A 741 1.99 4.95 6.21
CA ASP A 741 2.36 4.90 4.79
C ASP A 741 1.14 5.04 3.88
N CYS A 742 0.02 4.40 4.23
CA CYS A 742 -1.27 4.56 3.55
C CYS A 742 -1.81 6.01 3.54
N GLY A 743 -1.22 6.91 4.34
CA GLY A 743 -1.44 8.35 4.34
C GLY A 743 -0.61 9.17 3.34
N LEU A 744 0.48 8.62 2.78
CA LEU A 744 1.43 9.34 1.91
C LEU A 744 1.05 9.29 0.41
N THR A 745 -0.24 9.36 0.08
CA THR A 745 -0.69 9.27 -1.32
C THR A 745 -0.50 10.58 -2.09
N PRO A 746 -0.35 10.58 -3.43
CA PRO A 746 -0.27 11.81 -4.22
C PRO A 746 -1.46 12.76 -4.09
N LEU A 747 -2.63 12.27 -3.64
CA LEU A 747 -3.81 13.10 -3.37
C LEU A 747 -3.63 13.99 -2.13
N ASN A 748 -2.84 13.55 -1.14
CA ASN A 748 -2.63 14.24 0.13
C ASN A 748 -1.84 15.55 0.00
N VAL A 749 -1.09 15.72 -1.11
CA VAL A 749 -0.50 17.00 -1.53
C VAL A 749 -1.57 18.10 -1.68
N PHE A 750 -2.78 17.72 -2.09
CA PHE A 750 -3.88 18.65 -2.35
C PHE A 750 -4.95 18.66 -1.25
N VAL A 751 -5.15 17.52 -0.56
CA VAL A 751 -6.21 17.32 0.43
C VAL A 751 -5.67 16.65 1.71
N GLU A 752 -5.58 17.42 2.78
CA GLU A 752 -5.01 17.00 4.08
C GLU A 752 -5.84 15.91 4.79
N TYR A 753 -7.16 16.04 4.74
CA TYR A 753 -8.12 15.10 5.34
C TYR A 753 -9.30 14.79 4.40
N LEU A 754 -9.71 13.53 4.38
CA LEU A 754 -10.99 13.06 3.82
C LEU A 754 -11.59 12.05 4.82
N PRO A 755 -12.93 11.97 4.95
CA PRO A 755 -13.62 11.00 5.81
C PRO A 755 -13.60 9.59 5.19
N LEU A 756 -12.39 9.02 5.05
CA LEU A 756 -12.12 7.72 4.47
C LEU A 756 -11.29 6.89 5.46
N PRO A 757 -11.50 5.56 5.58
CA PRO A 757 -10.85 4.76 6.61
C PRO A 757 -9.33 4.85 6.66
N ARG A 758 -8.64 5.02 5.51
CA ARG A 758 -7.17 5.17 5.49
C ARG A 758 -6.66 6.44 6.19
N PHE A 759 -7.45 7.53 6.18
CA PHE A 759 -7.09 8.77 6.87
C PHE A 759 -7.28 8.58 8.38
N ILE A 760 -8.39 7.97 8.78
CA ILE A 760 -8.67 7.62 10.19
C ILE A 760 -7.60 6.66 10.73
N ASN A 761 -7.17 5.68 9.92
CA ASN A 761 -6.09 4.76 10.27
C ASN A 761 -4.73 5.46 10.41
N ARG A 762 -4.34 6.30 9.44
CA ARG A 762 -3.15 7.17 9.53
C ARG A 762 -3.16 8.00 10.81
N ASP A 763 -4.27 8.69 11.09
CA ASP A 763 -4.39 9.59 12.25
C ASP A 763 -4.34 8.81 13.58
N ARG A 764 -4.93 7.61 13.64
CA ARG A 764 -4.81 6.68 14.77
C ARG A 764 -3.37 6.21 14.96
N ALA A 765 -2.71 5.80 13.87
CA ALA A 765 -1.35 5.26 13.91
C ALA A 765 -0.29 6.32 14.28
N ASN A 766 -0.47 7.57 13.84
CA ASN A 766 0.35 8.70 14.28
C ASN A 766 0.25 8.90 15.80
N LYS A 767 -0.97 8.85 16.35
CA LYS A 767 -1.22 8.96 17.80
C LYS A 767 -0.59 7.81 18.57
N GLU A 768 -0.82 6.56 18.17
CA GLU A 768 -0.28 5.37 18.87
C GLU A 768 1.26 5.33 18.84
N LEU A 769 1.89 5.68 17.72
CA LEU A 769 3.37 5.78 17.63
C LEU A 769 3.92 6.94 18.46
N THR A 770 3.21 8.06 18.54
CA THR A 770 3.60 9.20 19.38
C THR A 770 3.52 8.84 20.87
N GLU A 771 2.46 8.16 21.30
CA GLU A 771 2.30 7.67 22.67
C GLU A 771 3.41 6.67 23.05
N LEU A 772 3.74 5.76 22.13
CA LEU A 772 4.86 4.82 22.28
C LEU A 772 6.21 5.53 22.45
N PHE A 773 6.53 6.52 21.61
CA PHE A 773 7.79 7.26 21.73
C PHE A 773 7.84 8.17 22.96
N LEU A 774 6.73 8.77 23.39
CA LEU A 774 6.63 9.51 24.65
C LEU A 774 6.90 8.62 25.88
N GLU A 775 6.37 7.39 25.90
CA GLU A 775 6.72 6.41 26.94
C GLU A 775 8.22 6.10 26.97
N ILE A 776 8.84 5.93 25.80
CA ILE A 776 10.24 5.56 25.67
C ILE A 776 11.17 6.72 26.11
N ILE A 777 10.86 7.96 25.71
CA ILE A 777 11.55 9.17 26.17
C ILE A 777 11.45 9.28 27.70
N LYS A 778 10.26 9.07 28.26
CA LYS A 778 10.04 9.06 29.71
C LYS A 778 10.85 7.98 30.41
N LYS A 779 10.91 6.75 29.87
CA LYS A 779 11.73 5.65 30.40
C LYS A 779 13.23 6.01 30.39
N ARG A 780 13.75 6.59 29.30
CA ARG A 780 15.16 7.04 29.24
C ARG A 780 15.47 8.14 30.25
N LYS A 781 14.64 9.18 30.34
CA LYS A 781 14.81 10.26 31.33
C LYS A 781 14.77 9.76 32.78
N LEU A 782 13.93 8.77 33.10
CA LEU A 782 13.90 8.17 34.43
C LEU A 782 15.21 7.40 34.74
N LEU A 783 15.75 6.66 33.77
CA LEU A 783 17.01 5.92 33.95
C LEU A 783 18.25 6.83 34.05
N GLU A 784 18.26 7.96 33.35
CA GLU A 784 19.35 8.96 33.46
C GLU A 784 19.38 9.65 34.84
N ASN A 785 18.22 9.75 35.52
CA ASN A 785 18.09 10.41 36.81
C ASN A 785 18.10 9.45 38.02
N ASP A 786 18.27 8.13 37.82
CA ASP A 786 18.37 7.17 38.92
C ASP A 786 19.83 7.05 39.40
N PRO A 787 20.17 7.50 40.64
CA PRO A 787 21.54 7.45 41.15
C PRO A 787 22.07 6.02 41.38
N ASN A 788 21.21 5.00 41.31
CA ASN A 788 21.58 3.59 41.45
C ASN A 788 21.90 2.93 40.11
N VAL A 789 21.58 3.58 38.97
CA VAL A 789 21.74 3.02 37.63
C VAL A 789 22.80 3.81 36.87
N LYS A 790 23.91 3.16 36.50
CA LYS A 790 24.94 3.76 35.64
C LYS A 790 24.43 3.81 34.19
N TYR A 791 23.63 4.82 33.85
CA TYR A 791 23.12 5.03 32.50
C TYR A 791 24.24 5.43 31.53
N GLU A 792 24.61 4.53 30.62
CA GLU A 792 25.58 4.83 29.55
C GLU A 792 24.87 5.52 28.37
N LYS A 793 25.18 6.81 28.17
CA LYS A 793 24.64 7.62 27.07
C LYS A 793 24.92 6.98 25.71
N LYS A 794 23.89 6.90 24.88
CA LYS A 794 23.94 6.18 23.60
C LYS A 794 24.21 7.09 22.41
N PHE A 795 24.92 6.56 21.44
CA PHE A 795 25.18 7.23 20.15
C PHE A 795 24.04 6.94 19.16
N ASP A 796 22.81 7.26 19.53
CA ASP A 796 21.61 7.16 18.70
C ASP A 796 20.91 8.52 18.53
N VAL A 797 20.00 8.61 17.54
CA VAL A 797 19.39 9.87 17.14
C VAL A 797 18.34 10.33 18.15
N LEU A 798 17.67 9.40 18.84
CA LEU A 798 16.73 9.74 19.90
C LEU A 798 17.44 10.45 21.07
N GLU A 799 18.56 9.91 21.55
CA GLU A 799 19.37 10.55 22.61
C GLU A 799 19.84 11.94 22.18
N SER A 800 20.31 12.08 20.93
CA SER A 800 20.75 13.38 20.41
C SER A 800 19.62 14.41 20.32
N LEU A 801 18.41 14.01 19.91
CA LEU A 801 17.24 14.90 19.86
C LEU A 801 16.72 15.28 21.24
N MET A 802 16.68 14.34 22.20
CA MET A 802 16.30 14.61 23.59
C MET A 802 17.22 15.64 24.28
N ASN A 803 18.49 15.69 23.88
CA ASN A 803 19.49 16.62 24.41
C ASN A 803 19.66 17.90 23.57
N SER A 804 18.85 18.11 22.51
CA SER A 804 19.00 19.25 21.59
C SER A 804 18.25 20.51 22.03
N ASP A 805 18.95 21.65 22.00
CA ASP A 805 18.43 22.99 22.29
C ASP A 805 18.41 23.87 21.04
N TYR A 806 17.29 24.57 20.81
CA TYR A 806 17.16 25.59 19.76
C TYR A 806 17.93 26.86 20.13
N LYS A 807 18.29 27.68 19.12
CA LYS A 807 19.01 28.97 19.35
C LYS A 807 18.27 29.99 20.23
N SER A 808 16.96 29.82 20.39
CA SER A 808 16.11 30.55 21.34
C SER A 808 16.38 30.20 22.82
N GLY A 809 17.19 29.18 23.11
CA GLY A 809 17.39 28.62 24.45
C GLY A 809 16.29 27.64 24.90
N SER A 810 15.30 27.37 24.06
CA SER A 810 14.26 26.37 24.33
C SER A 810 14.69 24.98 23.89
N LYS A 811 14.49 23.98 24.76
CA LYS A 811 14.60 22.53 24.46
C LYS A 811 13.67 22.13 23.31
N MET A 812 13.99 21.05 22.60
CA MET A 812 13.00 20.34 21.77
C MET A 812 11.96 19.66 22.68
N SER A 813 10.66 19.78 22.37
CA SER A 813 9.60 19.16 23.17
C SER A 813 9.57 17.64 22.96
N ASP A 814 9.15 16.86 23.97
CA ASP A 814 9.09 15.39 23.84
C ASP A 814 8.11 14.93 22.75
N VAL A 815 7.09 15.77 22.47
CA VAL A 815 6.15 15.61 21.34
C VAL A 815 6.88 15.82 20.00
N ALA A 816 7.63 16.92 19.85
CA ALA A 816 8.45 17.16 18.67
C ALA A 816 9.54 16.11 18.47
N VAL A 817 10.17 15.60 19.54
CA VAL A 817 11.13 14.49 19.45
C VAL A 817 10.43 13.23 18.92
N SER A 818 9.26 12.88 19.46
CA SER A 818 8.47 11.73 19.00
C SER A 818 8.07 11.85 17.53
N HIS A 819 7.52 13.00 17.12
CA HIS A 819 7.14 13.27 15.74
C HIS A 819 8.36 13.31 14.78
N MET A 820 9.53 13.76 15.26
CA MET A 820 10.77 13.70 14.49
C MET A 820 11.23 12.26 14.26
N MET A 821 11.12 11.38 15.27
CA MET A 821 11.45 9.96 15.08
C MET A 821 10.50 9.27 14.08
N ILE A 822 9.20 9.59 14.12
CA ILE A 822 8.25 9.14 13.09
C ILE A 822 8.69 9.64 11.70
N ALA A 823 8.99 10.93 11.56
CA ALA A 823 9.42 11.53 10.30
C ALA A 823 10.69 10.88 9.73
N LEU A 824 11.69 10.59 10.57
CA LEU A 824 12.96 9.99 10.15
C LEU A 824 12.80 8.53 9.71
N LEU A 825 12.02 7.74 10.45
CA LEU A 825 11.75 6.35 10.09
C LEU A 825 10.95 6.28 8.78
N MET A 826 9.88 7.09 8.63
CA MET A 826 9.12 7.19 7.38
C MET A 826 9.98 7.68 6.21
N ALA A 827 10.84 8.68 6.41
CA ALA A 827 11.69 9.21 5.34
C ALA A 827 12.72 8.19 4.84
N GLY A 828 13.38 7.46 5.75
CA GLY A 828 14.35 6.42 5.38
C GLY A 828 13.68 5.19 4.76
N GLN A 829 12.53 4.79 5.30
CA GLN A 829 11.85 3.52 4.96
C GLN A 829 11.63 3.35 3.46
N HIS A 830 10.93 4.27 2.82
CA HIS A 830 10.51 4.09 1.43
C HIS A 830 11.65 4.36 0.45
N THR A 831 12.54 5.31 0.73
CA THR A 831 13.66 5.61 -0.18
C THR A 831 14.71 4.51 -0.17
N SER A 832 15.05 3.96 1.01
CA SER A 832 16.02 2.86 1.08
C SER A 832 15.42 1.56 0.56
N SER A 833 14.21 1.17 0.97
CA SER A 833 13.62 -0.12 0.55
C SER A 833 13.41 -0.23 -0.96
N THR A 834 12.96 0.84 -1.63
CA THR A 834 12.85 0.85 -3.10
C THR A 834 14.22 0.82 -3.77
N THR A 835 15.18 1.65 -3.31
CA THR A 835 16.53 1.68 -3.91
C THR A 835 17.24 0.33 -3.76
N GLY A 836 17.16 -0.30 -2.59
CA GLY A 836 17.72 -1.63 -2.34
C GLY A 836 17.07 -2.71 -3.20
N SER A 837 15.75 -2.62 -3.43
CA SER A 837 15.04 -3.52 -4.35
C SER A 837 15.54 -3.36 -5.79
N TRP A 838 15.59 -2.13 -6.31
CA TRP A 838 16.09 -1.84 -7.66
C TRP A 838 17.56 -2.24 -7.85
N PHE A 839 18.41 -2.00 -6.84
CA PHE A 839 19.82 -2.38 -6.87
C PHE A 839 19.96 -3.91 -7.00
N LEU A 840 19.26 -4.68 -6.16
CA LEU A 840 19.29 -6.14 -6.21
C LEU A 840 18.69 -6.70 -7.52
N PHE A 841 17.64 -6.09 -8.08
CA PHE A 841 17.11 -6.46 -9.40
C PHE A 841 18.09 -6.17 -10.55
N GLU A 842 18.78 -5.03 -10.54
CA GLU A 842 19.80 -4.73 -11.57
C GLU A 842 21.05 -5.61 -11.42
N LEU A 843 21.42 -6.01 -10.20
CA LEU A 843 22.46 -7.02 -9.99
C LEU A 843 22.04 -8.41 -10.46
N ALA A 844 20.80 -8.82 -10.21
CA ALA A 844 20.25 -10.10 -10.69
C ALA A 844 20.15 -10.18 -12.23
N LYS A 845 19.90 -9.04 -12.87
CA LYS A 845 19.92 -8.86 -14.33
C LYS A 845 21.33 -8.91 -14.93
N ASN A 846 22.37 -8.62 -14.13
CA ASN A 846 23.75 -8.52 -14.59
C ASN A 846 24.73 -9.31 -13.67
N PRO A 847 24.79 -10.65 -13.74
CA PRO A 847 25.59 -11.48 -12.83
C PRO A 847 27.09 -11.11 -12.74
N GLU A 848 27.69 -10.60 -13.83
CA GLU A 848 29.08 -10.11 -13.82
C GLU A 848 29.30 -8.93 -12.86
N LEU A 849 28.28 -8.15 -12.53
CA LEU A 849 28.37 -7.10 -11.52
C LEU A 849 28.39 -7.69 -10.09
N GLN A 850 27.62 -8.76 -9.84
CA GLN A 850 27.68 -9.50 -8.57
C GLN A 850 29.08 -10.11 -8.36
N LYS A 851 29.67 -10.67 -9.43
CA LYS A 851 31.03 -11.19 -9.43
C LYS A 851 32.06 -10.09 -9.09
N LYS A 852 32.02 -8.95 -9.80
CA LYS A 852 32.94 -7.82 -9.55
C LYS A 852 32.82 -7.20 -8.15
N ILE A 853 31.60 -7.13 -7.59
CA ILE A 853 31.39 -6.69 -6.21
C ILE A 853 32.08 -7.65 -5.22
N ARG A 854 32.01 -8.96 -5.45
CA ARG A 854 32.72 -9.95 -4.61
C ARG A 854 34.22 -9.89 -4.79
N GLU A 855 34.72 -9.71 -6.01
CA GLU A 855 36.15 -9.53 -6.29
C GLU A 855 36.69 -8.26 -5.58
N GLU A 856 35.93 -7.16 -5.58
CA GLU A 856 36.23 -5.94 -4.81
C GLU A 856 36.25 -6.22 -3.29
N HIS A 857 35.22 -6.85 -2.73
CA HIS A 857 35.20 -7.18 -1.30
C HIS A 857 36.37 -8.08 -0.89
N SER A 858 36.64 -9.12 -1.67
CA SER A 858 37.75 -10.06 -1.45
C SER A 858 39.09 -9.32 -1.44
N MET A 859 39.34 -8.50 -2.46
CA MET A 859 40.57 -7.73 -2.60
C MET A 859 40.77 -6.74 -1.42
N ILE A 860 39.73 -6.05 -1.00
CA ILE A 860 39.78 -5.09 0.12
C ILE A 860 39.99 -5.78 1.48
N LEU A 861 39.43 -6.98 1.66
CA LEU A 861 39.42 -7.67 2.95
C LEU A 861 40.63 -8.60 3.17
N THR A 862 41.26 -9.11 2.10
CA THR A 862 42.37 -10.09 2.21
C THR A 862 43.55 -9.81 1.28
N GLY A 863 43.45 -8.84 0.36
CA GLY A 863 44.45 -8.62 -0.69
C GLY A 863 44.42 -9.63 -1.83
N LYS A 864 43.34 -10.43 -1.96
CA LYS A 864 43.15 -11.42 -3.03
C LYS A 864 41.74 -11.34 -3.61
N THR A 865 41.58 -11.47 -4.92
CA THR A 865 40.26 -11.42 -5.59
C THR A 865 39.40 -12.67 -5.39
N ASP A 866 40.00 -13.81 -5.05
CA ASP A 866 39.43 -15.15 -5.14
C ASP A 866 39.18 -15.86 -3.79
N THR A 867 39.32 -15.14 -2.66
CA THR A 867 39.08 -15.69 -1.30
C THR A 867 37.74 -16.44 -1.19
N PRO A 868 37.72 -17.69 -0.70
CA PRO A 868 36.48 -18.42 -0.43
C PRO A 868 35.60 -17.73 0.61
N LYS A 869 34.28 -17.83 0.44
CA LYS A 869 33.27 -17.15 1.28
C LYS A 869 33.38 -17.47 2.77
N LYS A 870 33.81 -18.69 3.11
CA LYS A 870 34.06 -19.16 4.49
C LYS A 870 35.26 -18.52 5.18
N ASP A 871 36.23 -18.00 4.40
CA ASP A 871 37.48 -17.43 4.89
C ASP A 871 37.47 -15.88 4.80
N LEU A 872 36.35 -15.30 4.35
CA LEU A 872 36.15 -13.85 4.17
C LEU A 872 35.56 -13.23 5.46
N PRO A 873 36.22 -12.22 6.08
CA PRO A 873 35.69 -11.54 7.26
C PRO A 873 34.51 -10.62 6.92
N ASP A 874 33.72 -10.23 7.94
CA ASP A 874 32.67 -9.23 7.77
C ASP A 874 33.26 -7.83 7.47
N LEU A 875 32.53 -7.05 6.66
CA LEU A 875 32.91 -5.68 6.32
C LEU A 875 32.94 -4.77 7.56
N THR A 876 33.85 -3.80 7.54
CA THR A 876 33.96 -2.75 8.56
C THR A 876 33.62 -1.40 7.93
N PHE A 877 33.45 -0.36 8.74
CA PHE A 877 33.16 0.98 8.21
C PHE A 877 34.28 1.52 7.30
N GLU A 878 35.56 1.26 7.62
CA GLU A 878 36.67 1.75 6.81
C GLU A 878 36.89 0.89 5.55
N THR A 879 36.52 -0.40 5.55
CA THR A 879 36.56 -1.23 4.34
C THR A 879 35.35 -1.00 3.43
N LEU A 880 34.14 -0.76 3.95
CA LEU A 880 32.96 -0.39 3.15
C LEU A 880 33.14 0.94 2.40
N LYS A 881 33.94 1.86 2.96
CA LYS A 881 34.35 3.10 2.27
C LYS A 881 35.29 2.87 1.09
N GLN A 882 36.06 1.78 1.08
CA GLN A 882 36.95 1.42 -0.02
C GLN A 882 36.22 0.69 -1.16
N CYS A 883 35.00 0.21 -0.93
CA CYS A 883 34.17 -0.44 -1.96
C CYS A 883 33.61 0.61 -2.94
N THR A 884 34.44 1.05 -3.89
CA THR A 884 34.16 2.08 -4.90
C THR A 884 33.24 1.58 -6.02
N PHE A 885 33.38 0.32 -6.45
CA PHE A 885 32.54 -0.27 -7.48
C PHE A 885 31.13 -0.53 -6.96
N LEU A 886 31.00 -1.03 -5.72
CA LEU A 886 29.73 -1.10 -5.00
C LEU A 886 29.06 0.29 -4.88
N ASP A 887 29.85 1.33 -4.61
CA ASP A 887 29.37 2.72 -4.54
C ASP A 887 28.82 3.22 -5.88
N ASN A 888 29.56 2.95 -6.96
CA ASN A 888 29.20 3.32 -8.33
C ASN A 888 27.97 2.55 -8.85
N CYS A 889 27.77 1.30 -8.41
CA CYS A 889 26.52 0.56 -8.65
C CYS A 889 25.32 1.19 -7.90
N LEU A 890 25.50 1.67 -6.66
CA LEU A 890 24.45 2.37 -5.93
C LEU A 890 24.13 3.74 -6.56
N LYS A 891 25.17 4.51 -6.95
CA LYS A 891 25.02 5.77 -7.69
C LYS A 891 24.26 5.58 -9.01
N GLU A 892 24.54 4.52 -9.76
CA GLU A 892 23.84 4.21 -11.02
C GLU A 892 22.39 3.75 -10.77
N THR A 893 22.14 2.98 -9.71
CA THR A 893 20.77 2.65 -9.27
C THR A 893 19.96 3.91 -8.97
N LEU A 894 20.53 4.83 -8.17
CA LEU A 894 19.92 6.12 -7.83
C LEU A 894 19.81 7.07 -9.03
N ARG A 895 20.59 6.85 -10.11
CA ARG A 895 20.43 7.58 -11.38
C ARG A 895 19.20 7.07 -12.13
N ILE A 896 19.11 5.77 -12.41
CA ILE A 896 18.07 5.20 -13.26
C ILE A 896 16.72 5.09 -12.53
N HIS A 897 16.75 4.70 -11.25
CA HIS A 897 15.57 4.44 -10.41
C HIS A 897 15.53 5.38 -9.19
N PRO A 898 15.53 6.73 -9.37
CA PRO A 898 15.50 7.67 -8.24
C PRO A 898 14.16 7.55 -7.49
N PRO A 899 14.16 7.37 -6.15
CA PRO A 899 12.92 7.19 -5.39
C PRO A 899 11.91 8.33 -5.55
N ILE A 900 12.36 9.57 -5.75
CA ILE A 900 11.51 10.75 -5.90
C ILE A 900 11.69 11.34 -7.31
N HIS A 901 10.66 11.24 -8.14
CA HIS A 901 10.71 11.72 -9.54
C HIS A 901 10.47 13.23 -9.70
N THR A 902 9.95 13.91 -8.66
CA THR A 902 9.56 15.34 -8.75
C THR A 902 9.65 16.03 -7.39
N VAL A 903 10.27 17.21 -7.36
CA VAL A 903 10.30 18.10 -6.19
C VAL A 903 9.49 19.36 -6.46
N MET A 904 8.70 19.79 -5.47
CA MET A 904 7.71 20.86 -5.59
C MET A 904 7.96 22.02 -4.61
N ARG A 905 7.45 23.20 -4.97
CA ARG A 905 7.29 24.39 -4.13
C ARG A 905 5.92 25.01 -4.41
N LEU A 906 5.31 25.68 -3.44
CA LEU A 906 4.19 26.59 -3.66
C LEU A 906 4.74 27.99 -3.95
N VAL A 907 4.25 28.64 -4.99
CA VAL A 907 4.71 29.99 -5.39
C VAL A 907 3.95 31.04 -4.57
N GLU A 908 4.68 31.82 -3.77
CA GLU A 908 4.12 32.82 -2.86
C GLU A 908 4.08 34.24 -3.45
N GLN A 909 4.93 34.52 -4.43
CA GLN A 909 4.99 35.79 -5.16
C GLN A 909 5.22 35.48 -6.64
N ASP A 910 4.71 36.32 -7.55
CA ASP A 910 4.89 36.11 -9.00
C ASP A 910 6.40 36.05 -9.34
N LEU A 911 6.85 34.87 -9.78
CA LEU A 911 8.25 34.57 -10.09
C LEU A 911 8.55 34.85 -11.57
N ASN A 912 9.76 35.27 -11.91
CA ASN A 912 10.23 35.29 -13.30
C ASN A 912 11.27 34.19 -13.55
N TYR A 913 11.12 33.47 -14.66
CA TYR A 913 12.08 32.48 -15.17
C TYR A 913 12.21 32.64 -16.68
N ASN A 914 13.40 33.03 -17.17
CA ASN A 914 13.69 33.24 -18.60
C ASN A 914 12.67 34.15 -19.31
N GLY A 915 12.21 35.21 -18.65
CA GLY A 915 11.20 36.15 -19.16
C GLY A 915 9.75 35.70 -18.94
N LEU A 916 9.51 34.43 -18.64
CA LEU A 916 8.18 33.88 -18.31
C LEU A 916 7.82 34.20 -16.85
N THR A 917 6.60 34.63 -16.58
CA THR A 917 6.09 34.85 -15.23
C THR A 917 5.28 33.65 -14.75
N ILE A 918 5.66 33.08 -13.61
CA ILE A 918 4.98 31.98 -12.92
C ILE A 918 4.15 32.59 -11.79
N PRO A 919 2.80 32.62 -11.87
CA PRO A 919 1.97 33.32 -10.90
C PRO A 919 1.95 32.72 -9.50
N LYS A 920 1.69 33.55 -8.48
CA LYS A 920 1.34 33.12 -7.11
C LYS A 920 0.23 32.06 -7.12
N GLY A 921 0.38 31.03 -6.30
CA GLY A 921 -0.56 29.92 -6.16
C GLY A 921 -0.39 28.79 -7.19
N ASN A 922 0.50 28.94 -8.17
CA ASN A 922 1.03 27.79 -8.92
C ASN A 922 1.95 26.95 -8.02
N PHE A 923 2.10 25.68 -8.35
CA PHE A 923 3.22 24.86 -7.90
C PHE A 923 4.39 25.05 -8.87
N LEU A 924 5.60 25.24 -8.35
CA LEU A 924 6.86 25.24 -9.08
C LEU A 924 7.54 23.87 -8.90
N CYS A 925 7.96 23.23 -9.99
CA CYS A 925 8.36 21.82 -10.00
C CYS A 925 9.69 21.57 -10.72
N SER A 926 10.54 20.72 -10.16
CA SER A 926 11.72 20.15 -10.80
C SER A 926 11.45 18.67 -11.10
N GLY A 927 11.74 18.24 -12.34
CA GLY A 927 11.62 16.85 -12.79
C GLY A 927 12.97 16.14 -12.77
N ILE A 928 13.41 15.69 -11.59
CA ILE A 928 14.75 15.13 -11.34
C ILE A 928 15.11 14.03 -12.33
N THR A 929 14.23 13.04 -12.52
CA THR A 929 14.48 11.89 -13.41
C THR A 929 14.69 12.29 -14.87
N VAL A 930 14.15 13.44 -15.31
CA VAL A 930 14.36 13.94 -16.69
C VAL A 930 15.80 14.42 -16.88
N GLY A 931 16.44 14.94 -15.83
CA GLY A 931 17.89 15.25 -15.84
C GLY A 931 18.77 14.01 -15.69
N HIS A 932 18.33 13.02 -14.91
CA HIS A 932 19.03 11.73 -14.76
C HIS A 932 19.06 10.91 -16.07
N LEU A 933 18.07 11.13 -16.94
CA LEU A 933 17.93 10.49 -18.25
C LEU A 933 18.24 11.45 -19.42
N ASP A 934 19.02 12.51 -19.17
CA ASP A 934 19.50 13.40 -20.23
C ASP A 934 20.53 12.71 -21.12
N GLU A 935 20.17 12.45 -22.38
CA GLU A 935 20.97 11.70 -23.36
C GLU A 935 22.32 12.37 -23.67
N VAL A 936 22.48 13.69 -23.45
CA VAL A 936 23.73 14.42 -23.72
C VAL A 936 24.72 14.23 -22.58
N LYS A 937 24.26 14.22 -21.32
CA LYS A 937 25.12 13.90 -20.17
C LYS A 937 25.31 12.38 -19.98
N TYR A 938 24.31 11.58 -20.33
CA TYR A 938 24.28 10.14 -20.12
C TYR A 938 23.94 9.38 -21.42
N PRO A 939 24.91 9.12 -22.31
CA PRO A 939 24.70 8.30 -23.51
C PRO A 939 24.14 6.92 -23.14
N ASP A 940 23.13 6.45 -23.87
CA ASP A 940 22.31 5.29 -23.50
C ASP A 940 21.77 5.37 -22.05
N PRO A 941 20.92 6.36 -21.70
CA PRO A 941 20.63 6.69 -20.30
C PRO A 941 19.90 5.59 -19.53
N LEU A 942 19.26 4.64 -20.21
CA LEU A 942 18.58 3.47 -19.61
C LEU A 942 19.48 2.23 -19.47
N LYS A 943 20.72 2.26 -20.00
CA LYS A 943 21.72 1.21 -19.77
C LYS A 943 22.35 1.42 -18.40
N PHE A 944 22.08 0.49 -17.48
CA PHE A 944 22.75 0.39 -16.18
C PHE A 944 24.24 0.14 -16.38
N ASP A 945 25.06 1.15 -16.14
CA ASP A 945 26.50 1.10 -16.34
C ASP A 945 27.24 1.84 -15.21
N PRO A 946 27.70 1.13 -14.16
CA PRO A 946 28.44 1.72 -13.05
C PRO A 946 29.72 2.46 -13.46
N SER A 947 30.32 2.14 -14.62
CA SER A 947 31.57 2.76 -15.06
C SER A 947 31.45 4.26 -15.30
N ARG A 948 30.23 4.75 -15.56
CA ARG A 948 29.90 6.19 -15.73
C ARG A 948 30.32 7.06 -14.54
N HIS A 949 30.40 6.48 -13.34
CA HIS A 949 30.69 7.21 -12.10
C HIS A 949 32.18 7.19 -11.72
N VAL A 950 33.00 6.38 -12.40
CA VAL A 950 34.45 6.27 -12.16
C VAL A 950 35.19 7.58 -12.46
N LEU A 951 34.70 8.36 -13.44
CA LEU A 951 35.32 9.62 -13.86
C LEU A 951 34.81 10.87 -13.11
N LEU A 952 34.10 10.71 -11.98
CA LEU A 952 33.48 11.81 -11.24
C LEU A 952 34.19 12.17 -9.92
N GLU A 953 35.31 11.55 -9.59
CA GLU A 953 35.98 11.72 -8.28
C GLU A 953 37.37 12.40 -8.35
N GLU A 954 37.91 12.68 -9.54
CA GLU A 954 39.16 13.43 -9.71
C GLU A 954 38.99 14.96 -9.63
N SER A 955 38.58 15.48 -8.48
CA SER A 955 39.10 16.75 -7.94
C SER A 955 38.62 17.00 -6.51
N GLY A 956 39.57 17.22 -5.60
CA GLY A 956 39.29 17.57 -4.21
C GLY A 956 38.75 18.99 -4.01
N GLU A 957 38.60 19.35 -2.73
CA GLU A 957 37.95 20.55 -2.21
C GLU A 957 38.40 21.90 -2.83
N TRP A 958 37.80 22.31 -3.95
CA TRP A 958 37.82 23.69 -4.40
C TRP A 958 36.67 24.47 -3.78
N THR A 959 36.93 25.07 -2.61
CA THR A 959 36.06 26.10 -2.05
C THR A 959 36.44 27.47 -2.59
N ILE A 960 35.44 28.27 -2.97
CA ILE A 960 35.59 29.71 -3.20
C ILE A 960 34.56 30.38 -2.31
N GLY A 961 35.02 31.13 -1.30
CA GLY A 961 34.14 31.78 -0.32
C GLY A 961 33.36 30.83 0.59
N ASN A 962 34.02 29.79 1.11
CA ASN A 962 33.45 28.80 2.06
C ASN A 962 32.24 27.99 1.56
N VAL A 963 32.02 27.92 0.24
CA VAL A 963 31.04 27.02 -0.39
C VAL A 963 31.78 25.98 -1.23
N ASP A 964 31.48 24.70 -1.00
CA ASP A 964 31.90 23.56 -1.84
C ASP A 964 30.90 23.39 -2.99
N ILE A 965 31.42 23.16 -4.20
CA ILE A 965 30.73 23.47 -5.44
C ILE A 965 30.24 22.23 -6.21
N GLN A 966 30.94 21.09 -6.18
CA GLN A 966 30.68 20.00 -7.14
C GLN A 966 29.46 19.11 -6.77
N GLN A 967 29.26 18.78 -5.48
CA GLN A 967 28.12 17.95 -5.03
C GLN A 967 26.94 18.75 -4.45
N LYS A 968 27.10 20.07 -4.23
CA LYS A 968 26.05 20.95 -3.67
C LYS A 968 25.37 21.83 -4.72
N SER A 969 25.94 21.97 -5.91
CA SER A 969 25.36 22.77 -6.99
C SER A 969 24.07 22.17 -7.53
N ALA A 970 22.96 22.91 -7.37
CA ALA A 970 21.66 22.57 -7.93
C ALA A 970 21.61 22.58 -9.48
N ARG A 971 22.70 22.98 -10.14
CA ARG A 971 22.89 22.84 -11.60
C ARG A 971 23.31 21.42 -12.03
N ASN A 972 23.75 20.56 -11.11
CA ASN A 972 24.04 19.18 -11.47
C ASN A 972 22.75 18.49 -11.95
N LEU A 973 22.86 17.64 -12.97
CA LEU A 973 21.75 16.80 -13.42
C LEU A 973 21.60 15.53 -12.58
N TYR A 974 22.61 15.13 -11.81
CA TYR A 974 22.50 14.04 -10.82
C TYR A 974 22.11 14.62 -9.47
N LEU A 975 20.84 14.47 -9.07
CA LEU A 975 20.28 15.02 -7.83
C LEU A 975 19.32 14.05 -7.10
N PRO A 976 19.66 12.76 -6.88
CA PRO A 976 18.77 11.83 -6.16
C PRO A 976 18.41 12.29 -4.73
N PHE A 977 19.26 13.11 -4.11
CA PHE A 977 19.04 13.70 -2.77
C PHE A 977 18.61 15.18 -2.80
N GLY A 978 18.30 15.72 -3.99
CA GLY A 978 17.98 17.12 -4.21
C GLY A 978 19.15 18.07 -3.96
N ALA A 979 18.86 19.38 -3.86
CA ALA A 979 19.84 20.43 -3.58
C ALA A 979 19.27 21.58 -2.73
N GLY A 980 20.11 22.57 -2.40
CA GLY A 980 19.74 23.76 -1.64
C GLY A 980 19.28 23.46 -0.20
N ARG A 981 18.51 24.38 0.40
CA ARG A 981 18.00 24.28 1.79
C ARG A 981 17.25 22.97 2.09
N HIS A 982 16.64 22.36 1.08
CA HIS A 982 15.87 21.12 1.18
C HIS A 982 16.63 19.84 0.82
N ARG A 983 17.95 19.88 0.54
CA ARG A 983 18.77 18.69 0.30
C ARG A 983 18.63 17.68 1.44
N CYS A 984 18.57 16.39 1.12
CA CYS A 984 18.48 15.32 2.11
C CYS A 984 19.70 15.30 3.05
N ILE A 985 19.47 14.94 4.32
CA ILE A 985 20.49 14.73 5.35
C ILE A 985 20.80 13.26 5.61
N GLY A 986 19.84 12.36 5.30
CA GLY A 986 19.99 10.90 5.46
C GLY A 986 20.81 10.22 4.36
N GLU A 987 21.39 10.96 3.41
CA GLU A 987 22.17 10.42 2.28
C GLU A 987 23.29 9.48 2.74
N HIS A 988 24.12 9.90 3.70
CA HIS A 988 25.24 9.09 4.18
C HIS A 988 24.73 7.83 4.90
N PHE A 989 23.67 7.96 5.71
CA PHE A 989 23.01 6.83 6.36
C PHE A 989 22.46 5.83 5.33
N ALA A 990 21.77 6.31 4.29
CA ALA A 990 21.21 5.48 3.23
C ALA A 990 22.32 4.78 2.41
N PHE A 991 23.44 5.45 2.12
CA PHE A 991 24.60 4.82 1.48
C PHE A 991 25.14 3.67 2.33
N ILE A 992 25.35 3.89 3.64
CA ILE A 992 25.86 2.85 4.54
C ILE A 992 24.87 1.70 4.68
N GLN A 993 23.59 2.00 4.89
CA GLN A 993 22.51 1.01 5.01
C GLN A 993 22.43 0.14 3.74
N LEU A 994 22.35 0.76 2.56
CA LEU A 994 22.19 0.04 1.30
C LEU A 994 23.45 -0.71 0.88
N LYS A 995 24.64 -0.11 0.99
CA LYS A 995 25.91 -0.80 0.70
C LYS A 995 26.10 -1.99 1.65
N THR A 996 25.80 -1.86 2.95
CA THR A 996 25.94 -2.97 3.92
C THR A 996 24.93 -4.09 3.65
N ILE A 997 23.65 -3.77 3.43
CA ILE A 997 22.62 -4.77 3.09
C ILE A 997 23.00 -5.53 1.82
N VAL A 998 23.30 -4.80 0.72
CA VAL A 998 23.59 -5.42 -0.58
C VAL A 998 24.91 -6.18 -0.55
N ALA A 999 25.95 -5.69 0.11
CA ALA A 999 27.21 -6.42 0.26
C ALA A 999 27.05 -7.72 1.06
N THR A 1000 26.27 -7.68 2.15
CA THR A 1000 25.95 -8.88 2.94
C THR A 1000 25.22 -9.91 2.08
N ILE A 1001 24.21 -9.47 1.31
CA ILE A 1001 23.44 -10.36 0.42
C ILE A 1001 24.31 -10.93 -0.71
N VAL A 1002 25.10 -10.12 -1.41
CA VAL A 1002 25.87 -10.54 -2.60
C VAL A 1002 27.06 -11.45 -2.25
N ASN A 1003 27.61 -11.34 -1.04
CA ASN A 1003 28.63 -12.28 -0.55
C ASN A 1003 28.04 -13.65 -0.23
N GLU A 1004 26.80 -13.70 0.24
CA GLU A 1004 26.10 -14.89 0.73
C GLU A 1004 25.28 -15.62 -0.35
N PHE A 1005 24.78 -14.89 -1.34
CA PHE A 1005 23.87 -15.39 -2.36
C PHE A 1005 24.28 -14.96 -3.77
N ASP A 1006 23.95 -15.80 -4.75
CA ASP A 1006 23.79 -15.40 -6.15
C ASP A 1006 22.33 -15.08 -6.43
N LEU A 1007 22.09 -13.99 -7.16
CA LEU A 1007 20.78 -13.40 -7.40
C LEU A 1007 20.35 -13.65 -8.85
N GLU A 1008 19.13 -14.12 -9.04
CA GLU A 1008 18.55 -14.43 -10.36
C GLU A 1008 17.15 -13.82 -10.51
N LEU A 1009 16.85 -13.28 -11.69
CA LEU A 1009 15.50 -12.89 -12.06
C LEU A 1009 14.63 -14.14 -12.29
N VAL A 1010 13.45 -14.19 -11.66
CA VAL A 1010 12.46 -15.23 -11.96
C VAL A 1010 11.97 -15.05 -13.40
N ASP A 1011 11.95 -16.14 -14.16
CA ASP A 1011 11.58 -16.20 -15.59
C ASP A 1011 12.31 -15.18 -16.49
N ASN A 1012 13.53 -14.76 -16.09
CA ASN A 1012 14.29 -13.65 -16.69
C ASN A 1012 13.53 -12.32 -16.77
N LYS A 1013 12.45 -12.15 -15.99
CA LYS A 1013 11.60 -10.96 -16.01
C LYS A 1013 12.13 -9.87 -15.09
N PHE A 1014 12.62 -8.77 -15.67
CA PHE A 1014 12.87 -7.54 -14.92
C PHE A 1014 11.53 -6.86 -14.55
N PRO A 1015 11.38 -6.28 -13.35
CA PRO A 1015 10.11 -5.70 -12.92
C PRO A 1015 9.74 -4.41 -13.66
N GLU A 1016 8.43 -4.18 -13.79
CA GLU A 1016 7.88 -2.91 -14.27
C GLU A 1016 7.90 -1.85 -13.16
N ILE A 1017 7.93 -0.57 -13.54
CA ILE A 1017 7.94 0.57 -12.61
C ILE A 1017 6.51 1.01 -12.30
N ASP A 1018 6.22 1.22 -11.02
CA ASP A 1018 4.98 1.80 -10.50
C ASP A 1018 5.22 3.28 -10.07
N TYR A 1019 4.39 4.17 -10.62
CA TYR A 1019 4.37 5.62 -10.33
C TYR A 1019 3.05 6.07 -9.67
N THR A 1020 2.21 5.14 -9.19
CA THR A 1020 0.91 5.46 -8.57
C THR A 1020 1.04 6.03 -7.15
N GLN A 1021 2.20 5.82 -6.51
CA GLN A 1021 2.58 6.45 -5.24
C GLN A 1021 3.49 7.67 -5.47
N LEU A 1022 3.78 8.43 -4.41
CA LEU A 1022 4.75 9.54 -4.48
C LEU A 1022 6.21 9.08 -4.65
N ILE A 1023 6.45 7.77 -4.54
CA ILE A 1023 7.76 7.14 -4.59
C ILE A 1023 7.75 6.07 -5.68
N VAL A 1024 8.85 6.00 -6.43
CA VAL A 1024 9.04 5.08 -7.56
C VAL A 1024 9.27 3.66 -7.02
N LEU A 1025 8.35 2.73 -7.26
CA LEU A 1025 8.38 1.36 -6.74
C LEU A 1025 8.44 0.30 -7.85
N PRO A 1026 8.99 -0.90 -7.61
CA PRO A 1026 8.72 -2.04 -8.49
C PRO A 1026 7.27 -2.49 -8.34
N VAL A 1027 6.62 -2.90 -9.43
CA VAL A 1027 5.23 -3.37 -9.42
C VAL A 1027 5.04 -4.55 -8.46
N LYS A 1028 3.94 -4.56 -7.71
CA LYS A 1028 3.61 -5.60 -6.73
C LYS A 1028 3.64 -7.02 -7.33
N GLY A 1029 4.18 -7.97 -6.60
CA GLY A 1029 4.42 -9.36 -7.03
C GLY A 1029 5.74 -9.56 -7.77
N SER A 1030 6.66 -8.59 -7.73
CA SER A 1030 7.99 -8.73 -8.33
C SER A 1030 8.90 -9.65 -7.49
N LEU A 1031 9.17 -10.83 -8.03
CA LEU A 1031 9.92 -11.89 -7.37
C LEU A 1031 11.43 -11.84 -7.69
N LEU A 1032 12.26 -12.12 -6.70
CA LEU A 1032 13.70 -12.38 -6.89
C LEU A 1032 14.08 -13.75 -6.31
N ARG A 1033 14.90 -14.51 -7.04
CA ARG A 1033 15.47 -15.78 -6.60
C ARG A 1033 16.85 -15.56 -5.98
N PHE A 1034 17.10 -16.28 -4.89
CA PHE A 1034 18.36 -16.31 -4.15
C PHE A 1034 18.89 -17.75 -4.15
N LYS A 1035 20.14 -17.95 -4.57
CA LYS A 1035 20.87 -19.22 -4.49
C LYS A 1035 22.03 -19.07 -3.51
N ARG A 1036 22.12 -19.93 -2.49
CA ARG A 1036 23.14 -19.82 -1.44
C ARG A 1036 24.51 -20.22 -1.97
N ARG A 1037 25.53 -19.40 -1.66
CA ARG A 1037 26.92 -19.63 -2.01
C ARG A 1037 27.59 -20.55 -1.00
N THR A 1038 28.43 -21.47 -1.49
CA THR A 1038 29.21 -22.45 -0.73
C THR A 1038 30.64 -21.96 -0.49
#